data_AF-F9G3U7-F1
#
_entry.id   AF-F9G3U7-F1
#
_cell.length_a   1.000
_cell.length_b   1.000
_cell.length_c   1.000
_cell.angle_alpha   90.00
_cell.angle_beta   90.00
_cell.angle_gamma   90.00
#
_symmetry.space_group_name_H-M   'P 1'
#
loop_
_entity.id
_entity.type
_entity.pdbx_description
1 polymer ?
#
loop_
_entity_poly.entity_id
_entity_poly.type
_entity_poly.pdbx_seq_one_letter_code
_entity_poly.pdbx_strand_id
1 'polypeptide(L)'
;MPAEENEPLASPTREEEEPTETSPLLNRSDDGHHSDASEREQNGRVSTEPQSRAAWSLWSICNKKTSTKAPWRWPSIIAMVLLGIIVILIIILGFLVPPAVKEYAEKAAVLEPTNLSIENITSDGIRARIRANVYLDGSRVDNKNSRRIGKAVTGIMRKLETKETTVNVYLPDYADALAGAAVIPALVVDVVNGHTNELDFVADVNPGDAEHIRKIANDWLEGNLKQLKVVGKTKVHLKSGIVPLGAHDVAESMVFEANEIPSMPNYNIERMDLHDRPVDGHGRKVIEADVSLKVHNDYPVSFRVPTLGFEVLVPNCDSSLPSISVADAITEPIDVEAKADVQADAKGIIRDIPESLTKACPHSESSPLDHFMDRYLHGEDAKVFVRGKKTNNTDTPEWISDILESITVPVDFPGRSFDSLIRNFSLTDVDFKLPDPFADVDDPEGEPRVSGTAQVLAALPPELNVDLGVDKLRSNADLFYKKRKMGELNLRHWQSANSTKVQDKENGETLLNITSRLVDVPLTITDGDVFSEVMQKLLFGGGDITLDIKAEVDVKLKTVLGILTVKKVPAEGKIPVNGFPGNALGKLKPQVGEIEVMETTETGIQMRALINLTNPTPYAAVVPYLSVHILHDGELLGEAISRNVTFDLGKNTNLPVLATWDPLRFGGEKAQAIGRKLLSDYVSGKNTTLTARTHKRSVPNVPIIGEALSKINITLPTPRITVPGEDEHEGEKPHFIADATFHLFSSTATFTLLSPLLYNTLYIEHINATALYNHTEPVGQIIHDEPFPATPGRSQTPRLPVIWSASSVGYGKLKEALGGSLKLDAIANVTARVSGQRVEVNSNFFQQFNFTDSTNNYVYAEHTRKTITKVIFSSKVIRQALQVLDFTNNHVFSTPSWTHIYQDKQLQPPRQYDPPAIVLIIG
;
A
#
# COMPACT_ATOMS: atom_id res chain seq x y z
N MET A 1 -29.85 31.33 -6.21
CA MET A 1 -30.93 32.04 -6.95
C MET A 1 -31.31 31.20 -8.16
N PRO A 2 -32.61 31.12 -8.50
CA PRO A 2 -33.76 31.61 -7.72
C PRO A 2 -33.86 30.93 -6.32
N ALA A 3 -34.57 31.40 -5.28
CA ALA A 3 -35.72 32.32 -5.18
C ALA A 3 -37.02 31.74 -5.79
N GLU A 4 -38.24 32.26 -5.61
CA GLU A 4 -38.83 33.37 -4.82
C GLU A 4 -39.96 32.76 -3.90
N GLU A 5 -40.71 33.38 -2.98
CA GLU A 5 -40.99 34.72 -2.39
C GLU A 5 -41.75 34.48 -1.03
N ASN A 6 -42.21 35.38 -0.13
CA ASN A 6 -42.17 36.83 0.14
C ASN A 6 -42.51 37.08 1.64
N GLU A 7 -42.54 38.34 2.11
CA GLU A 7 -43.28 38.82 3.31
C GLU A 7 -44.67 39.37 2.87
N PRO A 8 -45.24 40.57 3.24
CA PRO A 8 -45.02 41.55 4.34
C PRO A 8 -46.31 42.01 5.07
N LEU A 9 -46.15 42.96 6.02
CA LEU A 9 -47.06 44.03 6.52
C LEU A 9 -46.97 44.16 8.07
N ALA A 10 -46.80 45.33 8.68
CA ALA A 10 -46.66 46.69 8.14
C ALA A 10 -45.89 47.66 9.07
N SER A 11 -45.41 48.75 8.48
CA SER A 11 -45.05 50.05 9.09
C SER A 11 -45.77 51.16 8.28
N PRO A 12 -45.75 52.48 8.61
CA PRO A 12 -45.00 53.23 9.64
C PRO A 12 -45.98 53.92 10.66
N THR A 13 -45.73 55.01 11.42
CA THR A 13 -44.87 56.21 11.25
C THR A 13 -44.81 57.04 12.54
N ARG A 14 -43.71 57.80 12.75
CA ARG A 14 -43.52 58.92 13.73
C ARG A 14 -43.57 58.48 15.21
N GLU A 15 -42.95 59.13 16.20
CA GLU A 15 -41.92 60.18 16.39
C GLU A 15 -41.52 60.06 17.90
N GLU A 16 -40.40 60.50 18.45
CA GLU A 16 -39.33 61.45 18.04
C GLU A 16 -37.92 60.81 18.21
N GLU A 17 -36.86 61.56 17.91
CA GLU A 17 -35.46 61.08 17.86
C GLU A 17 -34.66 61.25 19.17
N GLU A 18 -33.53 60.53 19.20
CA GLU A 18 -32.35 60.66 20.06
C GLU A 18 -31.80 62.12 20.24
N PRO A 19 -30.88 62.44 21.20
CA PRO A 19 -29.72 61.60 21.53
C PRO A 19 -29.05 61.64 22.93
N THR A 20 -28.22 60.61 23.15
CA THR A 20 -26.91 60.53 23.86
C THR A 20 -26.66 61.21 25.22
N GLU A 21 -25.95 60.46 26.08
CA GLU A 21 -25.05 61.04 27.07
C GLU A 21 -23.99 61.96 26.42
N THR A 22 -23.75 63.15 27.00
CA THR A 22 -22.52 63.91 26.71
C THR A 22 -21.96 64.59 27.95
N SER A 23 -20.89 64.02 28.51
CA SER A 23 -19.79 64.69 29.23
C SER A 23 -18.82 63.62 29.73
N PRO A 24 -17.48 63.86 29.77
CA PRO A 24 -16.90 65.20 29.97
C PRO A 24 -15.61 65.55 29.18
N LEU A 25 -15.25 66.85 29.24
CA LEU A 25 -13.89 67.43 29.16
C LEU A 25 -13.13 67.58 27.81
N LEU A 26 -13.17 68.82 27.31
CA LEU A 26 -12.00 69.69 27.04
C LEU A 26 -10.66 69.06 26.58
N ASN A 27 -10.25 69.38 25.34
CA ASN A 27 -9.05 70.20 25.13
C ASN A 27 -9.00 70.90 23.75
N ARG A 28 -8.13 71.92 23.64
CA ARG A 28 -7.31 72.40 22.50
C ARG A 28 -7.77 72.16 21.03
N SER A 29 -7.55 73.09 20.09
CA SER A 29 -6.33 73.93 19.92
C SER A 29 -6.59 75.33 19.35
N ASP A 30 -5.52 76.13 19.26
CA ASP A 30 -5.41 77.34 18.42
C ASP A 30 -5.34 76.99 16.91
N ASP A 31 -5.13 78.01 16.08
CA ASP A 31 -5.07 78.05 14.61
C ASP A 31 -6.41 77.73 13.88
N GLY A 32 -6.96 78.54 12.97
CA GLY A 32 -6.55 79.84 12.42
C GLY A 32 -6.18 79.76 10.93
N HIS A 33 -6.78 80.60 10.07
CA HIS A 33 -6.15 81.16 8.85
C HIS A 33 -7.08 82.12 8.05
N HIS A 34 -6.44 83.13 7.46
CA HIS A 34 -6.76 83.96 6.29
C HIS A 34 -8.20 84.09 5.71
N SER A 35 -8.69 85.32 5.73
CA SER A 35 -8.77 86.18 4.52
C SER A 35 -8.32 87.58 4.95
N ASP A 36 -7.43 88.30 4.27
CA ASP A 36 -7.50 88.88 2.91
C ASP A 36 -8.71 89.81 2.72
N ALA A 37 -8.56 91.10 2.35
CA ALA A 37 -7.32 91.88 2.13
C ALA A 37 -7.61 93.41 2.21
N SER A 38 -6.62 94.21 1.78
CA SER A 38 -6.66 95.67 1.49
C SER A 38 -6.73 96.67 2.66
N GLU A 39 -5.61 97.40 2.83
CA GLU A 39 -5.50 98.88 2.78
C GLU A 39 -6.31 99.74 3.79
N ARG A 40 -5.64 100.54 4.64
CA ARG A 40 -5.25 101.97 4.43
C ARG A 40 -6.45 102.93 4.23
N GLU A 41 -6.51 104.10 4.86
CA GLU A 41 -5.58 104.77 5.80
C GLU A 41 -6.28 105.89 6.60
N GLN A 42 -5.62 106.37 7.66
CA GLN A 42 -5.71 107.73 8.24
C GLN A 42 -7.01 108.28 8.90
N ASN A 43 -6.84 108.65 10.19
CA ASN A 43 -7.18 109.95 10.83
C ASN A 43 -8.63 110.52 10.80
N GLY A 44 -9.17 110.90 11.97
CA GLY A 44 -10.44 111.68 11.99
C GLY A 44 -11.05 112.21 13.30
N ARG A 45 -10.27 112.48 14.37
CA ARG A 45 -10.61 113.27 15.59
C ARG A 45 -12.08 113.71 15.89
N VAL A 46 -12.49 113.44 17.15
CA VAL A 46 -13.17 114.36 18.11
C VAL A 46 -14.68 114.64 17.97
N SER A 47 -15.43 114.17 18.99
CA SER A 47 -16.67 114.73 19.60
C SER A 47 -17.92 114.96 18.70
N THR A 48 -19.17 114.95 19.21
CA THR A 48 -19.67 115.23 20.56
C THR A 48 -20.95 114.43 20.89
N GLU A 49 -21.30 114.35 22.18
CA GLU A 49 -22.66 114.20 22.75
C GLU A 49 -23.75 115.04 22.01
N PRO A 50 -25.09 114.77 22.15
CA PRO A 50 -25.74 114.66 23.48
C PRO A 50 -27.10 113.90 23.61
N GLN A 51 -27.65 113.95 24.84
CA GLN A 51 -29.09 113.83 25.24
C GLN A 51 -29.81 112.45 25.11
N SER A 52 -30.90 112.16 25.86
CA SER A 52 -31.38 112.57 27.21
C SER A 52 -32.65 111.77 27.60
N ARG A 53 -33.12 111.90 28.87
CA ARG A 53 -34.45 111.45 29.42
C ARG A 53 -34.62 109.93 29.59
N ALA A 54 -35.51 109.38 30.46
CA ALA A 54 -36.20 109.86 31.69
C ALA A 54 -36.99 108.67 32.32
N ALA A 55 -37.49 108.68 33.57
CA ALA A 55 -37.07 109.29 34.85
C ALA A 55 -38.04 108.84 36.00
N TRP A 56 -37.60 108.99 37.27
CA TRP A 56 -38.45 109.11 38.50
C TRP A 56 -39.22 107.87 39.01
N SER A 57 -39.58 107.72 40.30
CA SER A 57 -39.08 108.32 41.56
C SER A 57 -39.74 107.67 42.80
N LEU A 58 -39.07 107.65 43.96
CA LEU A 58 -39.70 108.06 45.23
C LEU A 58 -38.67 108.46 46.32
N TRP A 59 -38.95 109.60 46.96
CA TRP A 59 -38.30 110.23 48.12
C TRP A 59 -39.22 110.00 49.37
N SER A 60 -38.95 110.39 50.63
CA SER A 60 -37.81 110.93 51.42
C SER A 60 -38.15 110.68 52.93
N ILE A 61 -37.39 111.07 53.95
CA ILE A 61 -37.49 112.38 54.65
C ILE A 61 -36.44 112.44 55.81
N CYS A 62 -35.86 113.63 56.01
CA CYS A 62 -35.35 114.33 57.22
C CYS A 62 -35.47 113.69 58.66
N ASN A 63 -34.74 114.14 59.70
CA ASN A 63 -33.94 115.37 59.89
C ASN A 63 -32.84 115.27 61.01
N LYS A 64 -32.05 116.34 61.14
CA LYS A 64 -31.02 116.65 62.17
C LYS A 64 -31.47 116.45 63.64
N LYS A 65 -30.59 115.92 64.50
CA LYS A 65 -29.78 116.69 65.48
C LYS A 65 -28.80 115.83 66.31
N THR A 66 -27.84 116.49 66.96
CA THR A 66 -26.72 115.92 67.73
C THR A 66 -27.00 115.82 69.24
N SER A 67 -26.63 114.70 69.89
CA SER A 67 -26.19 114.69 71.32
C SER A 67 -25.59 113.36 71.78
N THR A 68 -24.64 113.44 72.73
CA THR A 68 -24.25 112.41 73.75
C THR A 68 -23.53 111.10 73.31
N LYS A 69 -22.74 110.55 74.25
CA LYS A 69 -21.80 109.42 74.06
C LYS A 69 -22.34 108.11 74.64
N ALA A 70 -22.08 106.97 73.99
CA ALA A 70 -22.11 105.62 74.59
C ALA A 70 -21.23 104.63 73.76
N PRO A 71 -20.72 103.52 74.34
CA PRO A 71 -19.62 102.73 73.73
C PRO A 71 -20.00 101.45 72.96
N TRP A 72 -19.00 100.93 72.25
CA TRP A 72 -18.97 99.76 71.35
C TRP A 72 -19.26 98.41 72.04
N ARG A 73 -19.77 97.41 71.28
CA ARG A 73 -19.87 96.00 71.70
C ARG A 73 -19.58 95.05 70.54
N TRP A 74 -18.65 94.11 70.75
CA TRP A 74 -18.13 93.18 69.72
C TRP A 74 -18.77 91.75 69.62
N PRO A 75 -19.42 91.14 70.64
CA PRO A 75 -19.73 89.69 70.60
C PRO A 75 -20.63 89.20 69.44
N SER A 76 -21.61 90.00 69.01
CA SER A 76 -22.65 89.56 68.06
C SER A 76 -22.10 89.30 66.65
N ILE A 77 -21.15 90.12 66.18
CA ILE A 77 -20.55 89.96 64.86
C ILE A 77 -19.67 88.70 64.83
N ILE A 78 -18.93 88.44 65.91
CA ILE A 78 -18.10 87.23 66.05
C ILE A 78 -18.97 85.97 65.98
N ALA A 79 -20.12 85.94 66.66
CA ALA A 79 -21.04 84.80 66.62
C ALA A 79 -21.62 84.56 65.21
N MET A 80 -22.06 85.62 64.51
CA MET A 80 -22.58 85.51 63.15
C MET A 80 -21.51 85.07 62.13
N VAL A 81 -20.27 85.58 62.26
CA VAL A 81 -19.15 85.17 61.42
C VAL A 81 -18.75 83.72 61.71
N LEU A 82 -18.71 83.30 62.98
CA LEU A 82 -18.41 81.91 63.35
C LEU A 82 -19.47 80.94 62.81
N LEU A 83 -20.76 81.28 62.95
CA LEU A 83 -21.86 80.46 62.46
C LEU A 83 -21.88 80.41 60.92
N GLY A 84 -21.62 81.54 60.25
CA GLY A 84 -21.42 81.59 58.81
C GLY A 84 -20.25 80.73 58.33
N ILE A 85 -19.11 80.78 59.03
CA ILE A 85 -17.95 79.91 58.77
C ILE A 85 -18.34 78.44 58.96
N ILE A 86 -19.07 78.09 60.03
CA ILE A 86 -19.53 76.71 60.29
C ILE A 86 -20.47 76.22 59.19
N VAL A 87 -21.42 77.03 58.74
CA VAL A 87 -22.34 76.68 57.64
C VAL A 87 -21.56 76.50 56.33
N ILE A 88 -20.60 77.38 56.03
CA ILE A 88 -19.70 77.22 54.87
C ILE A 88 -18.85 75.96 55.01
N LEU A 89 -18.36 75.63 56.21
CA LEU A 89 -17.62 74.40 56.49
C LEU A 89 -18.47 73.15 56.24
N ILE A 90 -19.74 73.17 56.66
CA ILE A 90 -20.72 72.08 56.45
C ILE A 90 -21.06 71.93 54.96
N ILE A 91 -21.23 73.03 54.22
CA ILE A 91 -21.45 72.99 52.77
C ILE A 91 -20.23 72.42 52.05
N ILE A 92 -19.02 72.85 52.43
CA ILE A 92 -17.77 72.35 51.86
C ILE A 92 -17.59 70.86 52.18
N LEU A 93 -17.60 70.46 53.46
CA LEU A 93 -17.34 69.08 53.89
C LEU A 93 -18.47 68.11 53.54
N GLY A 94 -19.71 68.58 53.48
CA GLY A 94 -20.90 67.74 53.25
C GLY A 94 -21.34 67.62 51.79
N PHE A 95 -21.06 68.64 50.94
CA PHE A 95 -21.56 68.66 49.55
C PHE A 95 -20.49 68.88 48.48
N LEU A 96 -19.39 69.60 48.76
CA LEU A 96 -18.33 69.83 47.77
C LEU A 96 -17.19 68.81 47.86
N VAL A 97 -16.78 68.43 49.07
CA VAL A 97 -15.69 67.47 49.30
C VAL A 97 -16.07 66.05 48.88
N PRO A 98 -17.26 65.49 49.21
CA PRO A 98 -17.57 64.10 48.87
C PRO A 98 -17.52 63.79 47.36
N PRO A 99 -18.17 64.54 46.44
CA PRO A 99 -18.08 64.26 45.00
C PRO A 99 -16.68 64.55 44.44
N ALA A 100 -15.98 65.58 44.96
CA ALA A 100 -14.62 65.91 44.56
C ALA A 100 -13.59 64.83 44.95
N VAL A 101 -13.78 64.19 46.11
CA VAL A 101 -12.96 63.06 46.56
C VAL A 101 -13.33 61.78 45.81
N LYS A 102 -14.62 61.58 45.46
CA LYS A 102 -15.06 60.47 44.62
C LYS A 102 -14.42 60.54 43.23
N GLU A 103 -14.58 61.64 42.49
CA GLU A 103 -13.94 61.82 41.16
C GLU A 103 -12.42 61.65 41.24
N TYR A 104 -11.80 62.13 42.33
CA TYR A 104 -10.36 61.95 42.55
C TYR A 104 -9.96 60.48 42.74
N ALA A 105 -10.67 59.73 43.59
CA ALA A 105 -10.37 58.32 43.85
C ALA A 105 -10.53 57.45 42.59
N GLU A 106 -11.62 57.67 41.83
CA GLU A 106 -11.92 56.93 40.61
C GLU A 106 -10.90 57.21 39.49
N LYS A 107 -10.53 58.49 39.25
CA LYS A 107 -9.63 58.85 38.15
C LYS A 107 -8.12 58.77 38.46
N ALA A 108 -7.72 58.91 39.73
CA ALA A 108 -6.31 58.95 40.12
C ALA A 108 -5.71 57.57 40.41
N ALA A 109 -6.52 56.54 40.64
CA ALA A 109 -6.03 55.20 40.97
C ALA A 109 -5.26 54.58 39.78
N VAL A 110 -4.09 54.04 40.08
CA VAL A 110 -3.29 53.25 39.14
C VAL A 110 -2.91 51.94 39.84
N LEU A 111 -3.14 50.83 39.14
CA LEU A 111 -2.80 49.47 39.54
C LEU A 111 -1.93 48.87 38.43
N GLU A 112 -0.68 48.55 38.75
CA GLU A 112 0.26 47.89 37.84
C GLU A 112 0.59 46.50 38.38
N PRO A 113 0.03 45.40 37.83
CA PRO A 113 0.38 44.05 38.26
C PRO A 113 1.84 43.73 37.91
N THR A 114 2.59 43.18 38.87
CA THR A 114 4.04 42.91 38.72
C THR A 114 4.38 41.42 38.73
N ASN A 115 3.60 40.58 39.43
CA ASN A 115 3.74 39.13 39.39
C ASN A 115 2.44 38.45 39.85
N LEU A 116 2.09 37.31 39.25
CA LEU A 116 1.00 36.44 39.69
C LEU A 116 1.54 35.01 39.76
N SER A 117 1.61 34.43 40.96
CA SER A 117 2.12 33.08 41.18
C SER A 117 1.14 32.26 42.01
N ILE A 118 0.81 31.04 41.58
CA ILE A 118 -0.03 30.14 42.36
C ILE A 118 0.86 29.41 43.38
N GLU A 119 0.61 29.61 44.68
CA GLU A 119 1.41 28.96 45.73
C GLU A 119 1.00 27.49 45.91
N ASN A 120 -0.29 27.18 45.78
CA ASN A 120 -0.78 25.81 45.77
C ASN A 120 -2.19 25.70 45.16
N ILE A 121 -2.56 24.50 44.73
CA ILE A 121 -3.93 24.11 44.41
C ILE A 121 -4.50 23.39 45.65
N THR A 122 -5.73 23.71 46.05
CA THR A 122 -6.38 23.15 47.25
C THR A 122 -7.64 22.37 46.89
N SER A 123 -8.21 21.65 47.87
CA SER A 123 -9.49 20.95 47.72
C SER A 123 -10.65 21.86 47.31
N ASP A 124 -10.55 23.16 47.64
CA ASP A 124 -11.66 24.10 47.57
C ASP A 124 -11.42 25.17 46.47
N GLY A 125 -10.20 25.28 45.93
CA GLY A 125 -9.84 26.25 44.90
C GLY A 125 -8.32 26.39 44.66
N ILE A 126 -7.89 27.61 44.35
CA ILE A 126 -6.51 27.97 44.00
C ILE A 126 -5.99 29.03 44.99
N ARG A 127 -4.81 28.83 45.57
CA ARG A 127 -4.13 29.83 46.40
C ARG A 127 -3.20 30.69 45.53
N ALA A 128 -3.65 31.88 45.17
CA ALA A 128 -2.91 32.80 44.30
C ALA A 128 -2.22 33.91 45.11
N ARG A 129 -0.91 34.06 44.93
CA ARG A 129 -0.13 35.18 45.44
C ARG A 129 -0.07 36.27 44.37
N ILE A 130 -0.57 37.44 44.72
CA ILE A 130 -0.72 38.60 43.85
C ILE A 130 0.30 39.65 44.27
N ARG A 131 1.15 40.07 43.33
CA ARG A 131 2.02 41.24 43.48
C ARG A 131 1.64 42.34 42.50
N ALA A 132 1.47 43.55 43.01
CA ALA A 132 1.13 44.71 42.21
C ALA A 132 1.58 46.02 42.86
N ASN A 133 1.90 47.01 42.04
CA ASN A 133 2.17 48.38 42.48
C ASN A 133 0.87 49.18 42.44
N VAL A 134 0.51 49.85 43.53
CA VAL A 134 -0.66 50.74 43.61
C VAL A 134 -0.23 52.15 44.01
N TYR A 135 -0.59 53.15 43.19
CA TYR A 135 -0.36 54.55 43.48
C TYR A 135 -1.53 55.43 43.04
N LEU A 136 -1.67 56.60 43.67
CA LEU A 136 -2.61 57.63 43.22
C LEU A 136 -1.87 58.69 42.41
N ASP A 137 -1.97 58.65 41.08
CA ASP A 137 -1.55 59.78 40.24
C ASP A 137 -2.73 60.73 39.97
N GLY A 138 -2.84 61.73 40.83
CA GLY A 138 -3.77 62.83 40.62
C GLY A 138 -3.43 63.73 39.43
N SER A 139 -2.42 63.46 38.58
CA SER A 139 -2.28 64.15 37.29
C SER A 139 -3.42 63.79 36.33
N ARG A 140 -3.87 62.52 36.36
CA ARG A 140 -5.02 61.94 35.62
C ARG A 140 -6.40 62.55 35.96
N VAL A 141 -6.46 63.48 36.92
CA VAL A 141 -7.70 64.17 37.31
C VAL A 141 -7.75 65.54 36.64
N ASP A 142 -8.60 65.65 35.62
CA ASP A 142 -8.74 66.83 34.75
C ASP A 142 -9.30 68.04 35.54
N ASN A 143 -10.28 67.75 36.39
CA ASN A 143 -10.95 68.74 37.21
C ASN A 143 -9.99 69.31 38.26
N LYS A 144 -9.49 70.53 38.01
CA LYS A 144 -8.53 71.23 38.87
C LYS A 144 -9.00 71.39 40.32
N ASN A 145 -10.30 71.38 40.58
CA ASN A 145 -10.86 71.47 41.94
C ASN A 145 -10.84 70.10 42.63
N SER A 146 -11.37 69.05 42.00
CA SER A 146 -11.28 67.67 42.50
C SER A 146 -9.83 67.24 42.71
N ARG A 147 -8.92 67.60 41.79
CA ARG A 147 -7.48 67.37 41.92
C ARG A 147 -6.85 68.06 43.15
N ARG A 148 -7.29 69.27 43.50
CA ARG A 148 -6.77 70.00 44.68
C ARG A 148 -7.37 69.47 45.98
N ILE A 149 -8.68 69.23 46.00
CA ILE A 149 -9.41 68.71 47.16
C ILE A 149 -8.93 67.29 47.47
N GLY A 150 -8.86 66.41 46.47
CA GLY A 150 -8.37 65.05 46.60
C GLY A 150 -6.95 64.97 47.16
N LYS A 151 -5.97 65.66 46.55
CA LYS A 151 -4.58 65.70 47.07
C LYS A 151 -4.49 66.24 48.51
N ALA A 152 -5.35 67.17 48.91
CA ALA A 152 -5.41 67.66 50.28
C ALA A 152 -6.03 66.62 51.24
N VAL A 153 -7.13 65.97 50.86
CA VAL A 153 -7.81 64.96 51.66
C VAL A 153 -6.96 63.70 51.81
N THR A 154 -6.40 63.15 50.74
CA THR A 154 -5.58 61.92 50.85
C THR A 154 -4.24 62.19 51.54
N GLY A 155 -3.67 63.40 51.41
CA GLY A 155 -2.50 63.84 52.17
C GLY A 155 -2.72 63.94 53.69
N ILE A 156 -3.97 64.16 54.13
CA ILE A 156 -4.39 64.10 55.54
C ILE A 156 -4.68 62.65 55.94
N MET A 157 -5.45 61.93 55.12
CA MET A 157 -5.95 60.58 55.43
C MET A 157 -4.83 59.54 55.50
N ARG A 158 -3.81 59.69 54.65
CA ARG A 158 -2.60 58.85 54.52
C ARG A 158 -2.86 57.38 54.28
N LYS A 159 -3.40 56.64 55.24
CA LYS A 159 -3.64 55.19 55.12
C LYS A 159 -5.12 54.85 55.01
N LEU A 160 -5.41 53.99 54.04
CA LEU A 160 -6.68 53.33 53.84
C LEU A 160 -6.50 51.85 54.19
N GLU A 161 -7.34 51.35 55.09
CA GLU A 161 -7.41 49.95 55.49
C GLU A 161 -8.69 49.34 54.90
N THR A 162 -8.57 48.20 54.21
CA THR A 162 -9.71 47.33 53.89
C THR A 162 -9.87 46.28 54.99
N LYS A 163 -11.07 45.71 55.09
CA LYS A 163 -11.23 44.37 55.68
C LYS A 163 -10.95 43.30 54.63
N GLU A 164 -10.93 42.05 55.08
CA GLU A 164 -11.13 40.88 54.22
C GLU A 164 -12.44 41.03 53.42
N THR A 165 -12.39 40.72 52.12
CA THR A 165 -13.49 40.93 51.18
C THR A 165 -13.53 39.83 50.12
N THR A 166 -14.67 39.18 49.96
CA THR A 166 -14.93 38.27 48.83
C THR A 166 -15.29 39.07 47.58
N VAL A 167 -14.63 38.80 46.46
CA VAL A 167 -14.94 39.33 45.13
C VAL A 167 -15.56 38.22 44.30
N ASN A 168 -16.83 38.38 43.93
CA ASN A 168 -17.54 37.43 43.10
C ASN A 168 -17.37 37.83 41.62
N VAL A 169 -16.89 36.92 40.80
CA VAL A 169 -16.56 37.17 39.39
C VAL A 169 -17.68 36.60 38.51
N TYR A 170 -18.36 37.47 37.77
CA TYR A 170 -19.51 37.13 36.93
C TYR A 170 -19.21 37.31 35.44
N LEU A 171 -19.89 36.54 34.59
CA LEU A 171 -19.79 36.56 33.14
C LEU A 171 -21.15 36.93 32.53
N PRO A 172 -21.40 38.22 32.18
CA PRO A 172 -22.70 38.65 31.66
C PRO A 172 -23.09 37.92 30.38
N ASP A 173 -22.12 37.70 29.50
CA ASP A 173 -22.28 37.06 28.19
C ASP A 173 -22.74 35.58 28.32
N TYR A 174 -22.46 34.97 29.47
CA TYR A 174 -22.88 33.61 29.84
C TYR A 174 -24.04 33.63 30.86
N ALA A 175 -25.02 34.52 30.64
CA ALA A 175 -26.22 34.69 31.47
C ALA A 175 -25.94 35.05 32.95
N ASP A 176 -24.98 35.96 33.18
CA ASP A 176 -24.50 36.37 34.52
C ASP A 176 -23.98 35.17 35.36
N ALA A 177 -23.41 34.14 34.72
CA ALA A 177 -22.80 33.00 35.41
C ALA A 177 -21.68 33.42 36.37
N LEU A 178 -21.61 32.79 37.54
CA LEU A 178 -20.50 32.96 38.49
C LEU A 178 -19.30 32.10 38.02
N ALA A 179 -18.22 32.76 37.58
CA ALA A 179 -16.97 32.11 37.19
C ALA A 179 -16.11 31.69 38.39
N GLY A 180 -16.27 32.36 39.53
CA GLY A 180 -15.57 32.06 40.77
C GLY A 180 -15.70 33.16 41.82
N ALA A 181 -15.09 32.95 42.98
CA ALA A 181 -15.05 33.90 44.09
C ALA A 181 -13.64 33.97 44.69
N ALA A 182 -13.07 35.17 44.80
CA ALA A 182 -11.75 35.41 45.37
C ALA A 182 -11.85 36.04 46.77
N VAL A 183 -11.30 35.40 47.78
CA VAL A 183 -11.18 35.94 49.15
C VAL A 183 -9.89 36.75 49.24
N ILE A 184 -10.03 38.08 49.21
CA ILE A 184 -8.92 39.02 49.36
C ILE A 184 -8.75 39.36 50.85
N PRO A 185 -7.55 39.24 51.44
CA PRO A 185 -7.29 39.58 52.84
C PRO A 185 -7.36 41.11 53.10
N ALA A 186 -7.29 41.50 54.37
CA ALA A 186 -7.24 42.91 54.75
C ALA A 186 -5.96 43.61 54.22
N LEU A 187 -6.12 44.59 53.33
CA LEU A 187 -5.04 45.36 52.72
C LEU A 187 -4.87 46.73 53.40
N VAL A 188 -3.66 47.27 53.38
CA VAL A 188 -3.35 48.62 53.88
C VAL A 188 -2.58 49.38 52.80
N VAL A 189 -3.19 50.45 52.28
CA VAL A 189 -2.67 51.24 51.15
C VAL A 189 -2.45 52.67 51.62
N ASP A 190 -1.27 53.25 51.34
CA ASP A 190 -1.03 54.67 51.51
C ASP A 190 -1.52 55.45 50.28
N VAL A 191 -2.46 56.37 50.50
CA VAL A 191 -3.18 57.14 49.48
C VAL A 191 -2.53 58.51 49.20
N VAL A 192 -1.34 58.78 49.73
CA VAL A 192 -0.60 60.00 49.38
C VAL A 192 -0.27 60.00 47.88
N ASN A 193 -0.61 61.10 47.20
CA ASN A 193 -0.44 61.22 45.76
C ASN A 193 1.02 60.97 45.32
N GLY A 194 1.23 60.02 44.42
CA GLY A 194 2.55 59.67 43.89
C GLY A 194 3.41 58.84 44.85
N HIS A 195 2.82 58.27 45.91
CA HIS A 195 3.46 57.21 46.68
C HIS A 195 3.07 55.84 46.09
N THR A 196 4.07 54.99 45.87
CA THR A 196 3.87 53.63 45.34
C THR A 196 3.83 52.62 46.48
N ASN A 197 2.74 51.87 46.54
CA ASN A 197 2.55 50.77 47.47
C ASN A 197 2.86 49.47 46.74
N GLU A 198 3.87 48.74 47.20
CA GLU A 198 4.10 47.35 46.80
C GLU A 198 3.10 46.48 47.56
N LEU A 199 2.07 46.00 46.87
CA LEU A 199 1.17 44.96 47.38
C LEU A 199 1.82 43.60 47.12
N ASP A 200 1.96 42.78 48.15
CA ASP A 200 2.25 41.35 48.07
C ASP A 200 1.31 40.64 49.05
N PHE A 201 0.29 39.97 48.54
CA PHE A 201 -0.70 39.26 49.35
C PHE A 201 -1.13 37.94 48.71
N VAL A 202 -1.69 37.06 49.51
CA VAL A 202 -2.23 35.77 49.09
C VAL A 202 -3.74 35.82 49.18
N ALA A 203 -4.42 35.43 48.09
CA ALA A 203 -5.87 35.29 48.01
C ALA A 203 -6.22 33.82 47.70
N ASP A 204 -7.26 33.32 48.36
CA ASP A 204 -7.84 32.01 48.05
C ASP A 204 -8.98 32.22 47.04
N VAL A 205 -8.91 31.54 45.90
CA VAL A 205 -9.81 31.72 44.74
C VAL A 205 -10.55 30.42 44.46
N ASN A 206 -11.84 30.40 44.77
CA ASN A 206 -12.71 29.24 44.55
C ASN A 206 -13.32 29.31 43.14
N PRO A 207 -13.36 28.19 42.38
CA PRO A 207 -13.98 28.15 41.06
C PRO A 207 -15.50 28.29 41.13
N GLY A 208 -16.09 28.66 40.00
CA GLY A 208 -17.53 28.60 39.77
C GLY A 208 -18.02 27.19 39.42
N ASP A 209 -19.23 27.12 38.89
CA ASP A 209 -19.86 25.89 38.42
C ASP A 209 -19.22 25.37 37.12
N ALA A 210 -18.81 24.09 37.13
CA ALA A 210 -18.16 23.43 36.00
C ALA A 210 -19.00 23.44 34.71
N GLU A 211 -20.34 23.42 34.80
CA GLU A 211 -21.23 23.54 33.63
C GLU A 211 -21.10 24.87 32.89
N HIS A 212 -20.71 25.93 33.59
CA HIS A 212 -20.45 27.24 33.01
C HIS A 212 -19.01 27.34 32.48
N ILE A 213 -18.05 26.76 33.20
CA ILE A 213 -16.64 26.67 32.77
C ILE A 213 -16.51 25.86 31.47
N ARG A 214 -17.25 24.75 31.31
CA ARG A 214 -17.27 23.96 30.07
C ARG A 214 -17.63 24.78 28.84
N LYS A 215 -18.64 25.65 28.93
CA LYS A 215 -19.13 26.44 27.78
C LYS A 215 -18.03 27.36 27.27
N ILE A 216 -17.40 28.11 28.17
CA ILE A 216 -16.29 29.01 27.87
C ILE A 216 -15.09 28.22 27.33
N ALA A 217 -14.77 27.06 27.93
CA ALA A 217 -13.67 26.21 27.48
C ALA A 217 -13.90 25.64 26.07
N ASN A 218 -15.13 25.25 25.74
CA ASN A 218 -15.49 24.78 24.40
C ASN A 218 -15.48 25.93 23.38
N ASP A 219 -16.10 27.07 23.69
CA ASP A 219 -16.08 28.27 22.83
C ASP A 219 -14.64 28.74 22.56
N TRP A 220 -13.74 28.55 23.53
CA TRP A 220 -12.31 28.81 23.40
C TRP A 220 -11.58 27.77 22.53
N LEU A 221 -11.76 26.47 22.79
CA LEU A 221 -11.16 25.37 22.02
C LEU A 221 -11.61 25.36 20.54
N GLU A 222 -12.84 25.81 20.26
CA GLU A 222 -13.38 25.97 18.91
C GLU A 222 -12.95 27.27 18.22
N GLY A 223 -12.29 28.20 18.93
CA GLY A 223 -11.93 29.53 18.41
C GLY A 223 -13.12 30.48 18.22
N ASN A 224 -14.27 30.17 18.82
CA ASN A 224 -15.51 30.95 18.76
C ASN A 224 -15.53 32.13 19.75
N LEU A 225 -14.73 32.08 20.82
CA LEU A 225 -14.64 33.11 21.87
C LEU A 225 -13.91 34.38 21.39
N LYS A 226 -14.66 35.30 20.77
CA LYS A 226 -14.14 36.58 20.21
C LYS A 226 -13.94 37.70 21.24
N GLN A 227 -14.64 37.62 22.36
CA GLN A 227 -14.66 38.63 23.41
C GLN A 227 -15.14 37.95 24.69
N LEU A 228 -14.56 38.30 25.83
CA LEU A 228 -14.99 37.81 27.15
C LEU A 228 -15.16 38.99 28.11
N LYS A 229 -16.39 39.31 28.49
CA LYS A 229 -16.67 40.32 29.52
C LYS A 229 -16.71 39.66 30.90
N VAL A 230 -15.91 40.21 31.82
CA VAL A 230 -15.75 39.74 33.19
C VAL A 230 -16.09 40.86 34.16
N VAL A 231 -17.03 40.61 35.08
CA VAL A 231 -17.53 41.63 36.03
C VAL A 231 -17.30 41.18 37.46
N GLY A 232 -16.30 41.76 38.12
CA GLY A 232 -16.03 41.56 39.55
C GLY A 232 -16.96 42.43 40.39
N LYS A 233 -17.83 41.81 41.21
CA LYS A 233 -18.79 42.47 42.10
C LYS A 233 -18.41 42.18 43.56
N THR A 234 -18.20 43.20 44.39
CA THR A 234 -17.82 43.07 45.81
C THR A 234 -18.34 44.23 46.68
N LYS A 235 -18.22 44.10 48.01
CA LYS A 235 -18.61 45.13 48.99
C LYS A 235 -17.42 45.49 49.89
N VAL A 236 -16.64 46.48 49.47
CA VAL A 236 -15.40 46.87 50.15
C VAL A 236 -15.71 47.65 51.42
N HIS A 237 -15.21 47.15 52.56
CA HIS A 237 -15.36 47.80 53.86
C HIS A 237 -14.12 48.62 54.17
N LEU A 238 -14.26 49.95 54.24
CA LEU A 238 -13.15 50.90 54.30
C LEU A 238 -13.01 51.56 55.67
N LYS A 239 -11.76 51.81 56.09
CA LYS A 239 -11.40 52.45 57.36
C LYS A 239 -10.15 53.32 57.18
N SER A 240 -10.08 54.44 57.91
CA SER A 240 -8.89 55.28 58.00
C SER A 240 -8.54 55.53 59.48
N GLY A 241 -7.51 54.85 59.97
CA GLY A 241 -7.07 54.95 61.36
C GLY A 241 -8.16 54.52 62.34
N ILE A 242 -8.85 55.49 62.94
CA ILE A 242 -9.95 55.26 63.91
C ILE A 242 -11.33 55.43 63.24
N VAL A 243 -11.42 56.09 62.08
CA VAL A 243 -12.69 56.43 61.42
C VAL A 243 -13.12 55.30 60.47
N PRO A 244 -14.29 54.66 60.68
CA PRO A 244 -14.88 53.79 59.69
C PRO A 244 -15.47 54.63 58.55
N LEU A 245 -15.14 54.30 57.30
CA LEU A 245 -15.60 55.02 56.10
C LEU A 245 -16.83 54.34 55.44
N GLY A 246 -17.37 53.30 56.07
CA GLY A 246 -18.54 52.56 55.61
C GLY A 246 -18.19 51.34 54.75
N ALA A 247 -19.23 50.79 54.11
CA ALA A 247 -19.13 49.68 53.17
C ALA A 247 -19.66 50.17 51.81
N HIS A 248 -18.85 50.02 50.77
CA HIS A 248 -19.15 50.53 49.43
C HIS A 248 -19.21 49.36 48.45
N ASP A 249 -20.28 49.29 47.67
CA ASP A 249 -20.42 48.29 46.62
C ASP A 249 -19.58 48.72 45.42
N VAL A 250 -18.69 47.83 44.98
CA VAL A 250 -17.76 48.04 43.87
C VAL A 250 -18.06 46.97 42.82
N ALA A 251 -18.30 47.42 41.58
CA ALA A 251 -18.52 46.56 40.44
C ALA A 251 -17.65 47.05 39.28
N GLU A 252 -16.59 46.30 38.98
CA GLU A 252 -15.62 46.62 37.94
C GLU A 252 -15.79 45.63 36.78
N SER A 253 -15.77 46.11 35.53
CA SER A 253 -15.89 45.25 34.35
C SER A 253 -14.64 45.31 33.48
N MET A 254 -13.96 44.18 33.34
CA MET A 254 -12.92 43.97 32.34
C MET A 254 -13.53 43.36 31.08
N VAL A 255 -12.93 43.65 29.94
CA VAL A 255 -13.28 43.08 28.63
C VAL A 255 -11.96 42.62 28.04
N PHE A 256 -11.89 41.35 27.68
CA PHE A 256 -10.75 40.79 26.93
C PHE A 256 -11.18 40.62 25.48
N GLU A 257 -10.41 41.20 24.55
CA GLU A 257 -10.61 41.02 23.10
C GLU A 257 -9.89 39.77 22.59
N ALA A 258 -10.23 39.29 21.37
CA ALA A 258 -9.72 38.04 20.80
C ALA A 258 -8.18 37.92 20.72
N ASN A 259 -7.45 39.04 20.76
CA ASN A 259 -5.99 39.13 20.77
C ASN A 259 -5.38 39.18 22.19
N GLU A 260 -6.19 39.35 23.22
CA GLU A 260 -5.80 39.30 24.65
C GLU A 260 -6.20 37.99 25.31
N ILE A 261 -7.20 37.31 24.75
CA ILE A 261 -7.55 35.93 25.09
C ILE A 261 -6.37 35.01 24.67
N PRO A 262 -5.86 34.15 25.56
CA PRO A 262 -4.73 33.28 25.25
C PRO A 262 -5.09 32.31 24.12
N SER A 263 -4.23 32.11 23.12
CA SER A 263 -4.42 31.01 22.15
C SER A 263 -4.07 29.66 22.79
N MET A 264 -4.65 28.57 22.29
CA MET A 264 -4.18 27.21 22.62
C MET A 264 -2.68 27.11 22.30
N PRO A 265 -1.82 26.69 23.25
CA PRO A 265 -0.38 26.67 23.02
C PRO A 265 0.01 25.55 22.05
N ASN A 266 1.01 25.81 21.22
CA ASN A 266 1.59 24.80 20.35
C ASN A 266 2.30 23.73 21.19
N TYR A 267 1.98 22.47 20.93
CA TYR A 267 2.60 21.31 21.58
C TYR A 267 3.40 20.49 20.56
N ASN A 268 4.46 19.82 21.05
CA ASN A 268 5.23 18.85 20.28
C ASN A 268 5.26 17.51 21.03
N ILE A 269 5.13 16.41 20.30
CA ILE A 269 5.27 15.05 20.86
C ILE A 269 6.74 14.66 20.69
N GLU A 270 7.53 14.71 21.78
CA GLU A 270 8.96 14.37 21.72
C GLU A 270 9.21 12.87 21.73
N ARG A 271 8.33 12.09 22.38
CA ARG A 271 8.37 10.63 22.39
C ARG A 271 6.96 10.04 22.48
N MET A 272 6.77 8.93 21.75
CA MET A 272 5.69 7.97 21.97
C MET A 272 6.27 6.56 21.88
N ASP A 273 5.95 5.68 22.85
CA ASP A 273 6.47 4.31 22.94
C ASP A 273 5.39 3.36 23.47
N LEU A 274 4.79 2.57 22.58
CA LEU A 274 3.79 1.55 22.90
C LEU A 274 4.49 0.21 23.09
N HIS A 275 4.37 -0.39 24.28
CA HIS A 275 5.05 -1.64 24.61
C HIS A 275 4.17 -2.62 25.40
N ASP A 276 4.54 -3.90 25.34
CA ASP A 276 3.87 -4.98 26.08
C ASP A 276 4.17 -4.89 27.58
N ARG A 277 3.16 -4.68 28.43
CA ARG A 277 3.30 -4.79 29.89
C ARG A 277 2.53 -5.98 30.46
N PRO A 278 3.14 -6.86 31.28
CA PRO A 278 2.42 -7.90 32.00
C PRO A 278 1.62 -7.32 33.18
N VAL A 279 0.39 -7.79 33.39
CA VAL A 279 -0.44 -7.49 34.55
C VAL A 279 -0.26 -8.56 35.62
N ASP A 280 -0.16 -8.09 36.87
CA ASP A 280 0.15 -8.80 38.10
C ASP A 280 -0.28 -10.28 38.15
N GLY A 281 0.72 -11.18 38.17
CA GLY A 281 0.59 -12.61 38.53
C GLY A 281 -0.21 -13.52 37.59
N HIS A 282 -1.14 -13.00 36.80
CA HIS A 282 -2.13 -13.79 36.06
C HIS A 282 -1.81 -14.00 34.58
N GLY A 283 -0.66 -13.49 34.09
CA GLY A 283 -0.17 -13.73 32.72
C GLY A 283 -0.92 -12.98 31.61
N ARG A 284 -1.99 -12.23 31.95
CA ARG A 284 -2.62 -11.28 31.04
C ARG A 284 -1.66 -10.11 30.80
N LYS A 285 -1.43 -9.76 29.54
CA LYS A 285 -0.71 -8.55 29.15
C LYS A 285 -1.69 -7.42 28.80
N VAL A 286 -1.20 -6.19 28.82
CA VAL A 286 -1.81 -4.98 28.27
C VAL A 286 -0.79 -4.26 27.39
N ILE A 287 -1.22 -3.29 26.59
CA ILE A 287 -0.30 -2.36 25.93
C ILE A 287 -0.22 -1.11 26.81
N GLU A 288 0.98 -0.77 27.23
CA GLU A 288 1.30 0.50 27.91
C GLU A 288 1.89 1.47 26.88
N ALA A 289 1.55 2.75 27.00
CA ALA A 289 1.97 3.80 26.08
C ALA A 289 2.60 4.95 26.87
N ASP A 290 3.92 5.05 26.83
CA ASP A 290 4.66 6.20 27.38
C ASP A 290 4.63 7.34 26.35
N VAL A 291 4.15 8.52 26.75
CA VAL A 291 4.08 9.72 25.91
C VAL A 291 4.78 10.88 26.62
N SER A 292 5.68 11.57 25.92
CA SER A 292 6.35 12.78 26.42
C SER A 292 5.99 13.96 25.53
N LEU A 293 5.34 14.97 26.12
CA LEU A 293 4.87 16.17 25.44
C LEU A 293 5.70 17.37 25.88
N LYS A 294 5.96 18.29 24.95
CA LYS A 294 6.61 19.57 25.21
C LYS A 294 5.75 20.74 24.76
N VAL A 295 5.56 21.71 25.64
CA VAL A 295 4.68 22.88 25.43
C VAL A 295 5.38 24.13 25.95
N HIS A 296 5.36 25.25 25.20
CA HIS A 296 5.90 26.50 25.72
C HIS A 296 4.85 27.28 26.53
N ASN A 297 5.23 27.82 27.68
CA ASN A 297 4.37 28.66 28.51
C ASN A 297 4.75 30.14 28.37
N ASP A 298 4.14 30.86 27.45
CA ASP A 298 4.37 32.31 27.24
C ASP A 298 4.00 33.19 28.46
N TYR A 299 3.20 32.67 29.39
CA TYR A 299 2.57 33.44 30.45
C TYR A 299 3.48 33.62 31.68
N PRO A 300 3.34 34.74 32.42
CA PRO A 300 4.18 35.06 33.59
C PRO A 300 3.77 34.29 34.86
N VAL A 301 3.11 33.13 34.72
CA VAL A 301 2.58 32.30 35.82
C VAL A 301 3.37 31.01 35.96
N SER A 302 3.65 30.62 37.20
CA SER A 302 4.20 29.29 37.55
C SER A 302 3.23 28.56 38.49
N PHE A 303 3.09 27.26 38.31
CA PHE A 303 2.25 26.37 39.12
C PHE A 303 2.63 24.90 38.94
N ARG A 304 2.29 24.03 39.91
CA ARG A 304 2.36 22.58 39.75
C ARG A 304 0.97 22.02 39.48
N VAL A 305 0.82 21.27 38.40
CA VAL A 305 -0.39 20.48 38.11
C VAL A 305 -0.26 19.15 38.87
N PRO A 306 -1.28 18.70 39.62
CA PRO A 306 -1.29 17.36 40.19
C PRO A 306 -1.36 16.31 39.07
N THR A 307 -1.14 15.04 39.42
CA THR A 307 -1.51 13.91 38.55
C THR A 307 -2.97 14.07 38.08
N LEU A 308 -3.20 14.00 36.76
CA LEU A 308 -4.51 14.08 36.14
C LEU A 308 -4.86 12.74 35.48
N GLY A 309 -6.14 12.35 35.57
CA GLY A 309 -6.70 11.21 34.86
C GLY A 309 -7.42 11.62 33.58
N PHE A 310 -7.26 10.80 32.53
CA PHE A 310 -7.87 11.01 31.21
C PHE A 310 -8.39 9.68 30.63
N GLU A 311 -9.35 9.76 29.71
CA GLU A 311 -9.63 8.71 28.74
C GLU A 311 -9.30 9.14 27.31
N VAL A 312 -8.75 8.20 26.54
CA VAL A 312 -8.46 8.35 25.12
C VAL A 312 -9.60 7.74 24.32
N LEU A 313 -10.12 8.51 23.37
CA LEU A 313 -11.38 8.25 22.66
C LEU A 313 -11.16 8.32 21.14
N VAL A 314 -11.66 7.34 20.40
CA VAL A 314 -11.60 7.30 18.92
C VAL A 314 -12.97 7.70 18.33
N PRO A 315 -13.03 8.42 17.19
CA PRO A 315 -14.27 8.67 16.47
C PRO A 315 -15.12 7.40 16.25
N ASN A 316 -16.44 7.55 16.26
CA ASN A 316 -17.38 6.46 15.99
C ASN A 316 -17.81 6.49 14.50
N CYS A 317 -18.62 5.52 14.07
CA CYS A 317 -19.15 5.41 12.70
C CYS A 317 -19.93 6.64 12.22
N ASP A 318 -20.51 7.40 13.15
CA ASP A 318 -21.17 8.68 12.91
C ASP A 318 -20.72 9.67 14.00
N SER A 319 -20.47 10.91 13.59
CA SER A 319 -20.34 12.09 14.45
C SER A 319 -21.45 12.27 15.49
N SER A 320 -22.67 11.76 15.24
CA SER A 320 -23.78 11.83 16.19
C SER A 320 -23.72 10.78 17.30
N LEU A 321 -22.82 9.80 17.19
CA LEU A 321 -22.62 8.74 18.18
C LEU A 321 -21.43 9.09 19.10
N PRO A 322 -21.48 8.71 20.39
CA PRO A 322 -20.37 8.99 21.31
C PRO A 322 -19.09 8.28 20.85
N SER A 323 -17.97 8.99 20.91
CA SER A 323 -16.62 8.47 20.67
C SER A 323 -16.33 7.24 21.56
N ILE A 324 -15.56 6.30 21.03
CA ILE A 324 -15.30 5.00 21.65
C ILE A 324 -14.05 5.10 22.53
N SER A 325 -14.17 4.82 23.83
CA SER A 325 -13.03 4.83 24.77
C SER A 325 -12.10 3.64 24.50
N VAL A 326 -10.79 3.90 24.39
CA VAL A 326 -9.78 2.89 24.01
C VAL A 326 -8.61 2.76 24.99
N ALA A 327 -8.31 3.79 25.79
CA ALA A 327 -7.27 3.73 26.81
C ALA A 327 -7.62 4.60 28.03
N ASP A 328 -7.21 4.13 29.21
CA ASP A 328 -7.08 4.99 30.39
C ASP A 328 -5.68 5.66 30.33
N ALA A 329 -5.56 6.95 30.61
CA ALA A 329 -4.27 7.63 30.68
C ALA A 329 -4.12 8.46 31.96
N ILE A 330 -2.90 8.56 32.48
CA ILE A 330 -2.56 9.29 33.72
C ILE A 330 -1.28 10.10 33.49
N THR A 331 -1.25 11.37 33.90
CA THR A 331 -0.02 12.20 33.86
C THR A 331 0.81 12.07 35.12
N GLU A 332 2.13 12.21 35.00
CA GLU A 332 2.96 12.56 36.14
C GLU A 332 2.69 14.04 36.56
N PRO A 333 3.05 14.48 37.78
CA PRO A 333 2.85 15.86 38.20
C PRO A 333 3.67 16.82 37.33
N ILE A 334 3.00 17.82 36.74
CA ILE A 334 3.61 18.71 35.74
C ILE A 334 4.04 20.01 36.41
N ASP A 335 5.32 20.37 36.33
CA ASP A 335 5.84 21.66 36.78
C ASP A 335 5.78 22.68 35.64
N VAL A 336 4.86 23.65 35.77
CA VAL A 336 4.72 24.78 34.84
C VAL A 336 5.55 25.95 35.36
N GLU A 337 6.62 26.29 34.65
CA GLU A 337 7.44 27.48 34.90
C GLU A 337 7.05 28.63 33.96
N ALA A 338 7.03 29.87 34.49
CA ALA A 338 6.73 31.08 33.73
C ALA A 338 7.77 31.37 32.62
N LYS A 339 7.31 31.57 31.38
CA LYS A 339 8.15 31.91 30.21
C LYS A 339 9.21 30.85 29.88
N ALA A 340 8.84 29.58 30.07
CA ALA A 340 9.72 28.43 29.92
C ALA A 340 9.04 27.29 29.14
N ASP A 341 9.85 26.33 28.71
CA ASP A 341 9.38 25.07 28.16
C ASP A 341 8.90 24.15 29.29
N VAL A 342 7.67 23.64 29.17
CA VAL A 342 7.08 22.65 30.07
C VAL A 342 7.16 21.27 29.41
N GLN A 343 7.67 20.29 30.16
CA GLN A 343 7.60 18.87 29.78
C GLN A 343 6.47 18.20 30.57
N ALA A 344 5.63 17.43 29.88
CA ALA A 344 4.49 16.72 30.45
C ALA A 344 4.52 15.25 30.00
N ASP A 345 4.81 14.36 30.95
CA ASP A 345 4.86 12.91 30.72
C ASP A 345 3.55 12.24 31.12
N ALA A 346 3.06 11.33 30.27
CA ALA A 346 1.79 10.64 30.44
C ALA A 346 1.92 9.14 30.12
N LYS A 347 1.17 8.32 30.84
CA LYS A 347 1.15 6.85 30.73
C LYS A 347 -0.26 6.36 30.42
N GLY A 348 -0.45 5.87 29.21
CA GLY A 348 -1.68 5.25 28.73
C GLY A 348 -1.68 3.74 28.89
N ILE A 349 -2.84 3.12 29.15
CA ILE A 349 -3.03 1.68 29.23
C ILE A 349 -4.22 1.24 28.38
N ILE A 350 -3.96 0.44 27.35
CA ILE A 350 -4.97 -0.21 26.50
C ILE A 350 -5.20 -1.64 27.05
N ARG A 351 -6.40 -1.90 27.57
CA ARG A 351 -6.73 -3.15 28.32
C ARG A 351 -7.34 -4.26 27.46
N ASP A 352 -8.06 -3.86 26.42
CA ASP A 352 -8.77 -4.66 25.44
C ASP A 352 -9.18 -3.76 24.26
N ILE A 353 -9.68 -4.36 23.18
CA ILE A 353 -10.11 -3.66 21.96
C ILE A 353 -11.63 -3.81 21.87
N PRO A 354 -12.43 -2.72 22.01
CA PRO A 354 -13.89 -2.81 22.03
C PRO A 354 -14.47 -3.41 20.74
N GLU A 355 -15.57 -4.17 20.84
CA GLU A 355 -16.29 -4.67 19.66
C GLU A 355 -16.80 -3.50 18.80
N SER A 356 -17.24 -2.40 19.42
CA SER A 356 -17.67 -1.18 18.71
C SER A 356 -16.58 -0.56 17.83
N LEU A 357 -15.30 -0.74 18.17
CA LEU A 357 -14.16 -0.22 17.42
C LEU A 357 -13.83 -1.09 16.19
N THR A 358 -14.11 -2.40 16.25
CA THR A 358 -13.74 -3.39 15.22
C THR A 358 -14.91 -3.90 14.37
N LYS A 359 -16.14 -3.60 14.77
CA LYS A 359 -17.37 -3.93 14.06
C LYS A 359 -17.60 -2.99 12.87
N ALA A 360 -18.00 -3.54 11.73
CA ALA A 360 -18.31 -2.78 10.53
C ALA A 360 -19.48 -1.81 10.77
N CYS A 361 -19.36 -0.59 10.23
CA CYS A 361 -20.32 0.48 10.39
C CYS A 361 -21.62 0.23 9.59
N PRO A 362 -22.76 0.84 9.98
CA PRO A 362 -23.97 0.81 9.18
C PRO A 362 -23.69 1.26 7.74
N HIS A 363 -24.12 0.46 6.76
CA HIS A 363 -23.92 0.70 5.31
C HIS A 363 -22.45 0.69 4.83
N SER A 364 -21.49 0.18 5.61
CA SER A 364 -20.07 0.07 5.23
C SER A 364 -19.46 -1.27 5.64
N GLU A 365 -18.49 -1.76 4.86
CA GLU A 365 -17.65 -2.91 5.25
C GLU A 365 -16.47 -2.50 6.17
N SER A 366 -16.30 -1.19 6.43
CA SER A 366 -15.28 -0.63 7.31
C SER A 366 -15.81 -0.36 8.72
N SER A 367 -14.99 -0.62 9.73
CA SER A 367 -15.19 -0.28 11.13
C SER A 367 -14.57 1.08 11.49
N PRO A 368 -14.84 1.66 12.66
CA PRO A 368 -14.14 2.87 13.12
C PRO A 368 -12.62 2.71 13.18
N LEU A 369 -12.12 1.51 13.53
CA LEU A 369 -10.70 1.19 13.46
C LEU A 369 -10.17 1.17 12.03
N ASP A 370 -10.92 0.57 11.09
CA ASP A 370 -10.50 0.58 9.69
C ASP A 370 -10.36 2.02 9.19
N HIS A 371 -11.30 2.92 9.53
CA HIS A 371 -11.21 4.34 9.19
C HIS A 371 -10.04 5.07 9.88
N PHE A 372 -9.73 4.74 11.13
CA PHE A 372 -8.54 5.28 11.83
C PHE A 372 -7.24 4.82 11.15
N MET A 373 -7.13 3.52 10.85
CA MET A 373 -5.95 2.91 10.23
C MET A 373 -5.78 3.33 8.76
N ASP A 374 -6.86 3.47 7.99
CA ASP A 374 -6.85 3.95 6.59
C ASP A 374 -6.16 5.32 6.52
N ARG A 375 -6.50 6.26 7.41
CA ARG A 375 -5.85 7.58 7.46
C ARG A 375 -4.38 7.47 7.91
N TYR A 376 -4.12 6.80 9.02
CA TYR A 376 -2.77 6.65 9.57
C TYR A 376 -1.78 6.03 8.57
N LEU A 377 -2.16 4.94 7.87
CA LEU A 377 -1.30 4.20 6.94
C LEU A 377 -1.06 4.94 5.61
N HIS A 378 -1.98 5.82 5.20
CA HIS A 378 -1.80 6.68 4.02
C HIS A 378 -1.03 7.97 4.34
N GLY A 379 -0.63 8.19 5.60
CA GLY A 379 0.08 9.40 6.03
C GLY A 379 -0.82 10.60 6.30
N GLU A 380 -2.13 10.40 6.48
CA GLU A 380 -3.05 11.43 6.97
C GLU A 380 -3.15 11.40 8.49
N ASP A 381 -3.27 12.58 9.11
CA ASP A 381 -3.43 12.69 10.55
C ASP A 381 -4.81 12.20 11.00
N ALA A 382 -4.84 11.18 11.86
CA ALA A 382 -6.05 10.58 12.38
C ALA A 382 -6.54 11.33 13.63
N LYS A 383 -7.85 11.59 13.75
CA LYS A 383 -8.35 12.31 14.93
C LYS A 383 -8.53 11.38 16.12
N VAL A 384 -7.96 11.78 17.26
CA VAL A 384 -8.19 11.22 18.59
C VAL A 384 -8.85 12.30 19.44
N PHE A 385 -9.64 11.91 20.43
CA PHE A 385 -10.16 12.83 21.45
C PHE A 385 -9.61 12.43 22.81
N VAL A 386 -9.29 13.41 23.65
CA VAL A 386 -8.87 13.22 25.04
C VAL A 386 -9.85 13.93 25.94
N ARG A 387 -10.43 13.21 26.91
CA ARG A 387 -11.36 13.73 27.92
C ARG A 387 -10.80 13.48 29.31
N GLY A 388 -11.05 14.38 30.26
CA GLY A 388 -10.71 14.11 31.65
C GLY A 388 -11.48 12.92 32.23
N LYS A 389 -10.95 12.33 33.29
CA LYS A 389 -11.53 11.17 33.97
C LYS A 389 -11.19 11.19 35.46
N LYS A 390 -12.21 11.17 36.32
CA LYS A 390 -12.06 11.18 37.77
C LYS A 390 -11.39 9.89 38.25
N THR A 391 -10.22 10.03 38.87
CA THR A 391 -9.38 8.91 39.33
C THR A 391 -9.44 8.77 40.84
N ASN A 392 -9.94 7.63 41.33
CA ASN A 392 -10.22 7.38 42.76
C ASN A 392 -8.98 7.31 43.69
N ASN A 393 -7.79 7.64 43.20
CA ASN A 393 -6.52 7.26 43.82
C ASN A 393 -5.37 8.25 43.50
N THR A 394 -5.71 9.53 43.32
CA THR A 394 -4.79 10.63 42.98
C THR A 394 -5.03 11.84 43.88
N ASP A 395 -4.03 12.70 44.05
CA ASP A 395 -4.14 13.94 44.84
C ASP A 395 -4.90 15.08 44.10
N THR A 396 -5.76 14.72 43.14
CA THR A 396 -6.50 15.65 42.28
C THR A 396 -7.72 16.20 43.02
N PRO A 397 -7.89 17.53 43.15
CA PRO A 397 -9.11 18.11 43.71
C PRO A 397 -10.36 17.71 42.91
N GLU A 398 -11.49 17.59 43.61
CA GLU A 398 -12.78 17.25 43.02
C GLU A 398 -13.19 18.27 41.95
N TRP A 399 -13.05 19.57 42.23
CA TRP A 399 -13.39 20.64 41.28
C TRP A 399 -12.55 20.61 39.98
N ILE A 400 -11.29 20.14 40.04
CA ILE A 400 -10.47 19.95 38.83
C ILE A 400 -10.99 18.74 38.04
N SER A 401 -11.29 17.64 38.74
CA SER A 401 -11.81 16.43 38.09
C SER A 401 -13.12 16.70 37.36
N ASP A 402 -14.06 17.39 38.02
CA ASP A 402 -15.39 17.68 37.48
C ASP A 402 -15.36 18.64 36.28
N ILE A 403 -14.41 19.59 36.26
CA ILE A 403 -14.14 20.43 35.07
C ILE A 403 -13.53 19.59 33.95
N LEU A 404 -12.54 18.74 34.23
CA LEU A 404 -11.83 17.98 33.21
C LEU A 404 -12.71 16.89 32.56
N GLU A 405 -13.57 16.21 33.31
CA GLU A 405 -14.57 15.27 32.74
C GLU A 405 -15.54 15.97 31.77
N SER A 406 -15.76 17.27 31.97
CA SER A 406 -16.64 18.08 31.12
C SER A 406 -15.99 18.49 29.78
N ILE A 407 -14.66 18.52 29.69
CA ILE A 407 -13.90 19.01 28.53
C ILE A 407 -13.40 17.83 27.68
N THR A 408 -13.55 17.91 26.36
CA THR A 408 -13.02 16.92 25.41
C THR A 408 -12.20 17.63 24.33
N VAL A 409 -10.89 17.39 24.29
CA VAL A 409 -9.94 18.04 23.38
C VAL A 409 -9.70 17.14 22.15
N PRO A 410 -9.87 17.65 20.91
CA PRO A 410 -9.41 16.94 19.72
C PRO A 410 -7.88 17.04 19.61
N VAL A 411 -7.23 15.91 19.38
CA VAL A 411 -5.79 15.77 19.18
C VAL A 411 -5.57 15.07 17.83
N ASP A 412 -4.82 15.72 16.94
CA ASP A 412 -4.44 15.11 15.67
C ASP A 412 -3.24 14.16 15.87
N PHE A 413 -3.45 12.89 15.54
CA PHE A 413 -2.48 11.81 15.70
C PHE A 413 -1.70 11.61 14.39
N PRO A 414 -0.36 11.78 14.37
CA PRO A 414 0.39 11.96 13.14
C PRO A 414 0.40 10.73 12.24
N GLY A 415 0.10 10.93 10.96
CA GLY A 415 0.12 9.87 9.96
C GLY A 415 1.54 9.33 9.66
N ARG A 416 1.63 8.07 9.20
CA ARG A 416 2.88 7.44 8.73
C ARG A 416 2.70 6.88 7.32
N SER A 417 3.28 7.57 6.32
CA SER A 417 3.19 7.20 4.91
C SER A 417 3.84 5.85 4.59
N PHE A 418 3.19 5.06 3.74
CA PHE A 418 3.54 3.66 3.56
C PHE A 418 4.87 3.38 2.80
N ASP A 419 5.41 4.35 2.06
CA ASP A 419 6.69 4.22 1.32
C ASP A 419 7.88 3.79 2.22
N SER A 420 7.78 3.96 3.55
CA SER A 420 8.78 3.49 4.51
C SER A 420 8.52 2.09 5.08
N LEU A 421 7.33 1.52 4.93
CA LEU A 421 6.93 0.33 5.67
C LEU A 421 7.30 -0.98 4.98
N ILE A 422 7.00 -1.20 3.69
CA ILE A 422 7.42 -2.44 3.01
C ILE A 422 8.82 -2.25 2.39
N ARG A 423 9.82 -2.89 3.00
CA ARG A 423 11.23 -2.86 2.57
C ARG A 423 11.49 -3.80 1.39
N ASN A 424 10.79 -4.94 1.32
CA ASN A 424 10.93 -5.89 0.23
C ASN A 424 9.68 -6.80 0.10
N PHE A 425 9.35 -7.21 -1.12
CA PHE A 425 8.39 -8.27 -1.44
C PHE A 425 9.03 -9.22 -2.46
N SER A 426 8.96 -10.51 -2.21
CA SER A 426 9.46 -11.55 -3.11
C SER A 426 8.52 -12.77 -3.14
N LEU A 427 8.60 -13.55 -4.21
CA LEU A 427 7.80 -14.75 -4.43
C LEU A 427 8.72 -15.87 -4.94
N THR A 428 8.89 -16.95 -4.16
CA THR A 428 9.68 -18.13 -4.53
C THR A 428 8.77 -19.31 -4.88
N ASP A 429 9.37 -20.40 -5.38
CA ASP A 429 8.69 -21.70 -5.56
C ASP A 429 7.38 -21.60 -6.37
N VAL A 430 7.45 -20.76 -7.42
CA VAL A 430 6.32 -20.38 -8.28
C VAL A 430 5.99 -21.51 -9.23
N ASP A 431 4.71 -21.87 -9.29
CA ASP A 431 4.16 -22.89 -10.18
C ASP A 431 2.90 -22.34 -10.89
N PHE A 432 2.73 -22.73 -12.16
CA PHE A 432 1.68 -22.21 -13.05
C PHE A 432 0.78 -23.33 -13.57
N LYS A 433 -0.50 -23.26 -13.21
CA LYS A 433 -1.55 -24.22 -13.61
C LYS A 433 -2.44 -23.56 -14.65
N LEU A 434 -2.58 -24.16 -15.84
CA LEU A 434 -3.48 -23.64 -16.87
C LEU A 434 -4.95 -23.83 -16.49
N PRO A 435 -5.86 -23.00 -17.03
CA PRO A 435 -7.30 -23.15 -16.80
C PRO A 435 -7.83 -24.48 -17.34
N ASP A 436 -8.86 -25.00 -16.68
CA ASP A 436 -9.67 -26.09 -17.21
C ASP A 436 -10.58 -25.54 -18.34
N PRO A 437 -10.66 -26.20 -19.51
CA PRO A 437 -11.52 -25.79 -20.63
C PRO A 437 -13.01 -26.15 -20.46
N PHE A 438 -13.37 -26.88 -19.42
CA PHE A 438 -14.71 -27.39 -19.13
C PHE A 438 -15.30 -26.81 -17.84
N ALA A 439 -14.52 -26.03 -17.09
CA ALA A 439 -15.04 -25.21 -16.00
C ALA A 439 -16.06 -24.17 -16.50
N ASP A 440 -17.01 -23.80 -15.65
CA ASP A 440 -18.00 -22.76 -15.97
C ASP A 440 -17.36 -21.36 -16.01
N VAL A 441 -18.03 -20.40 -16.67
CA VAL A 441 -17.50 -19.05 -16.94
C VAL A 441 -17.18 -18.25 -15.67
N ASP A 442 -17.88 -18.53 -14.56
CA ASP A 442 -17.69 -17.88 -13.26
C ASP A 442 -16.80 -18.70 -12.29
N ASP A 443 -16.27 -19.86 -12.73
CA ASP A 443 -15.46 -20.76 -11.90
C ASP A 443 -13.96 -20.37 -11.95
N PRO A 444 -13.28 -20.18 -10.79
CA PRO A 444 -11.85 -19.89 -10.75
C PRO A 444 -10.96 -21.01 -11.32
N GLU A 445 -11.46 -22.24 -11.54
CA GLU A 445 -10.75 -23.26 -12.31
C GLU A 445 -10.61 -22.91 -13.80
N GLY A 446 -11.48 -22.03 -14.32
CA GLY A 446 -11.46 -21.48 -15.67
C GLY A 446 -10.45 -20.34 -15.90
N GLU A 447 -9.77 -19.86 -14.86
CA GLU A 447 -8.64 -18.92 -14.95
C GLU A 447 -7.28 -19.66 -14.78
N PRO A 448 -6.17 -19.13 -15.34
CA PRO A 448 -4.85 -19.64 -14.99
C PRO A 448 -4.56 -19.35 -13.52
N ARG A 449 -3.88 -20.28 -12.85
CA ARG A 449 -3.66 -20.23 -11.40
C ARG A 449 -2.18 -20.27 -11.06
N VAL A 450 -1.82 -19.54 -10.01
CA VAL A 450 -0.45 -19.37 -9.52
C VAL A 450 -0.33 -19.89 -8.10
N SER A 451 0.60 -20.82 -7.88
CA SER A 451 1.04 -21.24 -6.55
C SER A 451 2.44 -20.67 -6.28
N GLY A 452 2.79 -20.36 -5.03
CA GLY A 452 4.09 -19.75 -4.70
C GLY A 452 4.28 -19.48 -3.22
N THR A 453 5.51 -19.22 -2.78
CA THR A 453 5.83 -18.84 -1.39
C THR A 453 6.11 -17.34 -1.36
N ALA A 454 5.19 -16.55 -0.82
CA ALA A 454 5.37 -15.11 -0.67
C ALA A 454 6.19 -14.81 0.60
N GLN A 455 7.21 -13.96 0.46
CA GLN A 455 8.01 -13.45 1.57
C GLN A 455 8.07 -11.93 1.50
N VAL A 456 7.80 -11.28 2.64
CA VAL A 456 7.63 -9.83 2.76
C VAL A 456 8.40 -9.32 3.98
N LEU A 457 9.18 -8.25 3.80
CA LEU A 457 9.89 -7.56 4.88
C LEU A 457 9.20 -6.22 5.13
N ALA A 458 8.55 -6.09 6.28
CA ALA A 458 7.86 -4.87 6.71
C ALA A 458 8.58 -4.24 7.92
N ALA A 459 9.01 -2.98 7.83
CA ALA A 459 9.43 -2.23 9.01
C ALA A 459 8.23 -1.94 9.93
N LEU A 460 8.45 -2.04 11.24
CA LEU A 460 7.51 -1.52 12.23
C LEU A 460 7.81 -0.03 12.51
N PRO A 461 6.78 0.81 12.73
CA PRO A 461 6.99 2.17 13.24
C PRO A 461 7.81 2.16 14.54
N PRO A 462 8.75 3.09 14.74
CA PRO A 462 9.64 3.10 15.91
C PRO A 462 8.89 3.29 17.24
N GLU A 463 7.65 3.80 17.20
CA GLU A 463 6.77 3.95 18.35
C GLU A 463 6.11 2.63 18.80
N LEU A 464 6.24 1.54 18.03
CA LEU A 464 5.42 0.33 18.17
C LEU A 464 6.23 -0.91 18.59
N ASN A 465 6.59 -0.96 19.87
CA ASN A 465 7.38 -2.01 20.52
C ASN A 465 6.51 -3.13 21.16
N VAL A 466 5.32 -3.40 20.60
CA VAL A 466 4.40 -4.45 21.09
C VAL A 466 4.63 -5.79 20.39
N ASP A 467 4.19 -6.91 20.97
CA ASP A 467 4.35 -8.23 20.34
C ASP A 467 3.29 -8.47 19.24
N LEU A 468 3.77 -8.55 18.00
CA LEU A 468 2.98 -8.61 16.77
C LEU A 468 3.36 -9.85 15.95
N GLY A 469 2.39 -10.72 15.74
CA GLY A 469 2.45 -11.78 14.73
C GLY A 469 1.48 -11.52 13.58
N VAL A 470 1.75 -12.05 12.39
CA VAL A 470 0.77 -12.14 11.29
C VAL A 470 0.26 -13.58 11.23
N ASP A 471 -1.03 -13.77 11.51
CA ASP A 471 -1.72 -15.08 11.46
C ASP A 471 -2.16 -15.41 10.04
N LYS A 472 -2.81 -14.44 9.36
CA LYS A 472 -3.40 -14.60 8.02
C LYS A 472 -3.31 -13.31 7.23
N LEU A 473 -3.31 -13.44 5.90
CA LEU A 473 -3.41 -12.32 4.96
C LEU A 473 -4.40 -12.63 3.84
N ARG A 474 -4.95 -11.59 3.21
CA ARG A 474 -5.61 -11.63 1.91
C ARG A 474 -5.26 -10.35 1.15
N SER A 475 -5.36 -10.34 -0.17
CA SER A 475 -4.95 -9.18 -0.97
C SER A 475 -5.55 -9.20 -2.37
N ASN A 476 -5.78 -8.01 -2.92
CA ASN A 476 -6.00 -7.81 -4.35
C ASN A 476 -4.76 -7.09 -4.89
N ALA A 477 -4.15 -7.60 -5.96
CA ALA A 477 -2.88 -7.09 -6.46
C ALA A 477 -2.86 -6.91 -7.99
N ASP A 478 -2.44 -5.74 -8.43
CA ASP A 478 -2.20 -5.39 -9.82
C ASP A 478 -0.76 -5.72 -10.22
N LEU A 479 -0.61 -6.49 -11.31
CA LEU A 479 0.69 -6.83 -11.88
C LEU A 479 0.98 -5.93 -13.10
N PHE A 480 2.15 -5.28 -13.11
CA PHE A 480 2.59 -4.39 -14.17
C PHE A 480 3.87 -4.88 -14.84
N TYR A 481 3.98 -4.64 -16.15
CA TYR A 481 5.21 -4.79 -16.90
C TYR A 481 5.51 -3.50 -17.67
N LYS A 482 6.69 -2.90 -17.43
CA LYS A 482 7.07 -1.58 -17.96
C LYS A 482 6.00 -0.49 -17.67
N LYS A 483 5.45 -0.48 -16.44
CA LYS A 483 4.35 0.40 -15.99
C LYS A 483 2.99 0.26 -16.72
N ARG A 484 2.78 -0.75 -17.58
CA ARG A 484 1.44 -1.12 -18.09
C ARG A 484 0.90 -2.28 -17.28
N LYS A 485 -0.39 -2.24 -16.91
CA LYS A 485 -1.06 -3.36 -16.23
C LYS A 485 -1.11 -4.57 -17.17
N MET A 486 -0.78 -5.75 -16.66
CA MET A 486 -0.80 -7.03 -17.37
C MET A 486 -1.96 -7.90 -16.92
N GLY A 487 -2.24 -7.88 -15.61
CA GLY A 487 -3.25 -8.71 -14.98
C GLY A 487 -3.43 -8.40 -13.50
N GLU A 488 -4.30 -9.17 -12.86
CA GLU A 488 -4.72 -9.04 -11.47
C GLU A 488 -4.59 -10.39 -10.75
N LEU A 489 -4.09 -10.37 -9.52
CA LEU A 489 -3.93 -11.53 -8.65
C LEU A 489 -4.84 -11.35 -7.43
N ASN A 490 -5.95 -12.08 -7.39
CA ASN A 490 -7.07 -11.80 -6.46
C ASN A 490 -7.19 -12.89 -5.39
N LEU A 491 -6.55 -12.68 -4.23
CA LEU A 491 -6.56 -13.60 -3.09
C LEU A 491 -7.86 -13.44 -2.28
N ARG A 492 -9.00 -13.83 -2.87
CA ARG A 492 -10.36 -13.71 -2.27
C ARG A 492 -10.50 -14.40 -0.90
N HIS A 493 -9.65 -15.39 -0.60
CA HIS A 493 -9.67 -16.16 0.64
C HIS A 493 -8.44 -15.88 1.53
N TRP A 494 -8.65 -15.89 2.85
CA TRP A 494 -7.60 -15.73 3.86
C TRP A 494 -6.55 -16.85 3.77
N GLN A 495 -5.34 -16.51 3.36
CA GLN A 495 -4.18 -17.39 3.36
C GLN A 495 -3.54 -17.40 4.75
N SER A 496 -3.06 -18.57 5.19
CA SER A 496 -2.26 -18.69 6.42
C SER A 496 -0.88 -18.06 6.23
N ALA A 497 -0.40 -17.37 7.26
CA ALA A 497 0.90 -16.72 7.27
C ALA A 497 1.65 -17.03 8.58
N ASN A 498 2.96 -16.80 8.57
CA ASN A 498 3.81 -16.77 9.76
C ASN A 498 4.74 -15.57 9.66
N SER A 499 4.98 -14.86 10.76
CA SER A 499 5.94 -13.76 10.83
C SER A 499 6.99 -13.96 11.91
N THR A 500 8.21 -13.52 11.66
CA THR A 500 9.26 -13.40 12.68
C THR A 500 9.81 -11.97 12.75
N LYS A 501 10.08 -11.47 13.96
CA LYS A 501 10.79 -10.21 14.15
C LYS A 501 12.27 -10.38 13.82
N VAL A 502 12.83 -9.45 13.06
CA VAL A 502 14.23 -9.38 12.63
C VAL A 502 14.73 -7.97 12.89
N GLN A 503 15.86 -7.82 13.58
CA GLN A 503 16.51 -6.52 13.74
C GLN A 503 17.43 -6.26 12.55
N ASP A 504 17.23 -5.13 11.87
CA ASP A 504 18.17 -4.63 10.88
C ASP A 504 19.40 -4.02 11.59
N LYS A 505 20.58 -4.51 11.22
CA LYS A 505 21.86 -4.08 11.78
C LYS A 505 22.46 -2.87 11.10
N GLU A 506 21.96 -2.49 9.91
CA GLU A 506 22.43 -1.32 9.18
C GLU A 506 21.64 -0.07 9.59
N ASN A 507 20.31 -0.16 9.64
CA ASN A 507 19.43 0.98 9.95
C ASN A 507 18.91 1.01 11.41
N GLY A 508 19.07 -0.08 12.18
CA GLY A 508 18.54 -0.19 13.56
C GLY A 508 17.03 -0.46 13.65
N GLU A 509 16.36 -0.68 12.51
CA GLU A 509 14.93 -0.90 12.43
C GLU A 509 14.51 -2.30 12.92
N THR A 510 13.30 -2.41 13.48
CA THR A 510 12.68 -3.71 13.73
C THR A 510 11.78 -4.06 12.55
N LEU A 511 12.16 -5.11 11.80
CA LEU A 511 11.42 -5.64 10.67
C LEU A 511 10.59 -6.86 11.09
N LEU A 512 9.42 -7.03 10.49
CA LEU A 512 8.66 -8.27 10.43
C LEU A 512 8.95 -8.96 9.09
N ASN A 513 9.53 -10.15 9.18
CA ASN A 513 9.67 -11.08 8.06
C ASN A 513 8.43 -11.98 7.99
N ILE A 514 7.50 -11.64 7.11
CA ILE A 514 6.21 -12.31 6.91
C ILE A 514 6.34 -13.32 5.77
N THR A 515 5.82 -14.53 5.98
CA THR A 515 5.86 -15.63 5.01
C THR A 515 4.48 -16.26 4.87
N SER A 516 4.06 -16.57 3.63
CA SER A 516 2.79 -17.24 3.35
C SER A 516 2.90 -18.12 2.11
N ARG A 517 2.33 -19.34 2.15
CA ARG A 517 2.25 -20.20 0.97
C ARG A 517 0.92 -19.93 0.26
N LEU A 518 1.02 -19.39 -0.95
CA LEU A 518 -0.07 -19.19 -1.88
C LEU A 518 -0.28 -20.49 -2.67
N VAL A 519 -1.54 -20.88 -2.86
CA VAL A 519 -1.94 -22.10 -3.57
C VAL A 519 -3.10 -21.80 -4.51
N ASP A 520 -2.94 -22.18 -5.78
CA ASP A 520 -3.97 -22.10 -6.83
C ASP A 520 -4.68 -20.75 -6.97
N VAL A 521 -3.96 -19.63 -6.78
CA VAL A 521 -4.51 -18.27 -6.82
C VAL A 521 -4.82 -17.86 -8.26
N PRO A 522 -6.07 -17.46 -8.61
CA PRO A 522 -6.40 -17.02 -9.96
C PRO A 522 -5.64 -15.77 -10.39
N LEU A 523 -5.18 -15.78 -11.65
CA LEU A 523 -4.48 -14.69 -12.33
C LEU A 523 -5.31 -14.21 -13.54
N THR A 524 -6.05 -13.12 -13.35
CA THR A 524 -6.90 -12.54 -14.38
C THR A 524 -6.06 -11.70 -15.34
N ILE A 525 -5.89 -12.12 -16.60
CA ILE A 525 -5.12 -11.37 -17.61
C ILE A 525 -5.95 -10.22 -18.16
N THR A 526 -5.51 -8.98 -17.98
CA THR A 526 -6.24 -7.76 -18.39
C THR A 526 -5.71 -7.15 -19.68
N ASP A 527 -4.41 -7.30 -19.99
CA ASP A 527 -3.80 -6.86 -21.24
C ASP A 527 -3.02 -8.01 -21.92
N GLY A 528 -3.59 -8.52 -23.02
CA GLY A 528 -3.01 -9.61 -23.80
C GLY A 528 -1.76 -9.22 -24.60
N ASP A 529 -1.54 -7.93 -24.88
CA ASP A 529 -0.37 -7.47 -25.63
C ASP A 529 0.84 -7.32 -24.69
N VAL A 530 0.61 -6.80 -23.49
CA VAL A 530 1.58 -6.80 -22.39
C VAL A 530 1.95 -8.23 -22.00
N PHE A 531 0.96 -9.12 -21.86
CA PHE A 531 1.19 -10.55 -21.60
C PHE A 531 1.99 -11.23 -22.73
N SER A 532 1.70 -10.90 -23.99
CA SER A 532 2.47 -11.44 -25.14
C SER A 532 3.92 -10.97 -25.12
N GLU A 533 4.20 -9.69 -24.82
CA GLU A 533 5.57 -9.20 -24.63
C GLU A 533 6.31 -9.93 -23.50
N VAL A 534 5.64 -10.14 -22.36
CA VAL A 534 6.18 -10.88 -21.21
C VAL A 534 6.55 -12.32 -21.61
N MET A 535 5.63 -13.04 -22.24
CA MET A 535 5.86 -14.42 -22.68
C MET A 535 6.96 -14.51 -23.75
N GLN A 536 7.04 -13.56 -24.68
CA GLN A 536 8.15 -13.47 -25.63
C GLN A 536 9.50 -13.24 -24.93
N LYS A 537 9.55 -12.35 -23.93
CA LYS A 537 10.78 -12.09 -23.18
C LYS A 537 11.21 -13.30 -22.33
N LEU A 538 10.29 -14.08 -21.78
CA LEU A 538 10.61 -15.35 -21.11
C LEU A 538 11.11 -16.43 -22.09
N LEU A 539 10.44 -16.61 -23.23
CA LEU A 539 10.74 -17.66 -24.22
C LEU A 539 12.04 -17.44 -25.00
N PHE A 540 12.33 -16.19 -25.40
CA PHE A 540 13.44 -15.84 -26.30
C PHE A 540 14.47 -14.90 -25.68
N GLY A 541 14.14 -14.24 -24.56
CA GLY A 541 14.90 -13.10 -24.04
C GLY A 541 16.16 -13.42 -23.25
N GLY A 542 16.42 -14.69 -22.93
CA GLY A 542 17.71 -15.19 -22.41
C GLY A 542 18.08 -14.78 -20.98
N GLY A 543 17.15 -14.24 -20.21
CA GLY A 543 17.39 -13.79 -18.82
C GLY A 543 16.10 -13.29 -18.18
N ASP A 544 16.17 -13.03 -16.87
CA ASP A 544 15.02 -12.79 -16.01
C ASP A 544 14.24 -11.53 -16.37
N ILE A 545 12.99 -11.49 -15.94
CA ILE A 545 12.13 -10.30 -16.00
C ILE A 545 11.77 -9.85 -14.59
N THR A 546 11.43 -8.57 -14.47
CA THR A 546 10.80 -8.02 -13.27
C THR A 546 9.40 -7.57 -13.62
N LEU A 547 8.42 -8.00 -12.83
CA LEU A 547 7.08 -7.43 -12.80
C LEU A 547 7.00 -6.49 -11.59
N ASP A 548 6.50 -5.27 -11.79
CA ASP A 548 6.18 -4.38 -10.67
C ASP A 548 4.81 -4.80 -10.12
N ILE A 549 4.66 -4.95 -8.80
CA ILE A 549 3.39 -5.29 -8.14
C ILE A 549 2.93 -4.10 -7.29
N LYS A 550 1.64 -3.75 -7.38
CA LYS A 550 0.95 -2.85 -6.44
C LYS A 550 -0.25 -3.61 -5.87
N ALA A 551 -0.45 -3.56 -4.56
CA ALA A 551 -1.47 -4.36 -3.90
C ALA A 551 -2.11 -3.62 -2.71
N GLU A 552 -3.36 -3.96 -2.41
CA GLU A 552 -3.97 -3.71 -1.11
C GLU A 552 -4.02 -5.05 -0.35
N VAL A 553 -3.54 -5.07 0.90
CA VAL A 553 -3.43 -6.27 1.74
C VAL A 553 -4.26 -6.08 3.00
N ASP A 554 -5.16 -7.01 3.30
CA ASP A 554 -5.76 -7.10 4.63
C ASP A 554 -5.00 -8.13 5.46
N VAL A 555 -4.62 -7.74 6.68
CA VAL A 555 -3.73 -8.50 7.56
C VAL A 555 -4.45 -8.80 8.87
N LYS A 556 -4.41 -10.07 9.30
CA LYS A 556 -4.81 -10.47 10.64
C LYS A 556 -3.60 -10.52 11.55
N LEU A 557 -3.45 -9.45 12.32
CA LEU A 557 -2.43 -9.32 13.35
C LEU A 557 -2.86 -10.07 14.60
N LYS A 558 -1.95 -10.85 15.16
CA LYS A 558 -2.05 -11.44 16.49
C LYS A 558 -1.28 -10.56 17.45
N THR A 559 -1.99 -9.96 18.40
CA THR A 559 -1.47 -9.04 19.41
C THR A 559 -1.69 -9.63 20.81
N VAL A 560 -1.14 -8.98 21.83
CA VAL A 560 -1.41 -9.34 23.23
C VAL A 560 -2.85 -9.09 23.69
N LEU A 561 -3.59 -8.23 22.98
CA LEU A 561 -4.99 -7.92 23.25
C LEU A 561 -5.97 -8.84 22.49
N GLY A 562 -5.48 -9.64 21.53
CA GLY A 562 -6.28 -10.53 20.69
C GLY A 562 -5.90 -10.45 19.21
N ILE A 563 -6.81 -10.93 18.35
CA ILE A 563 -6.64 -10.87 16.89
C ILE A 563 -7.26 -9.56 16.38
N LEU A 564 -6.42 -8.71 15.79
CA LEU A 564 -6.82 -7.49 15.10
C LEU A 564 -6.85 -7.73 13.59
N THR A 565 -7.83 -7.17 12.89
CA THR A 565 -7.78 -7.11 11.42
C THR A 565 -7.47 -5.68 11.02
N VAL A 566 -6.42 -5.48 10.23
CA VAL A 566 -6.08 -4.20 9.60
C VAL A 566 -6.33 -4.37 8.11
N LYS A 567 -7.20 -3.54 7.54
CA LYS A 567 -7.54 -3.59 6.11
C LYS A 567 -6.70 -2.59 5.30
N LYS A 568 -6.68 -2.78 3.97
CA LYS A 568 -6.06 -1.86 3.01
C LYS A 568 -4.63 -1.42 3.40
N VAL A 569 -3.81 -2.32 3.91
CA VAL A 569 -2.38 -2.06 4.01
C VAL A 569 -1.85 -2.02 2.58
N PRO A 570 -1.48 -0.86 2.00
CA PRO A 570 -1.00 -0.84 0.63
C PRO A 570 0.35 -1.57 0.58
N ALA A 571 0.78 -2.04 -0.59
CA ALA A 571 2.08 -2.69 -0.73
C ALA A 571 2.57 -2.55 -2.17
N GLU A 572 3.80 -2.08 -2.34
CA GLU A 572 4.47 -2.04 -3.63
C GLU A 572 5.75 -2.88 -3.61
N GLY A 573 6.08 -3.50 -4.73
CA GLY A 573 7.20 -4.43 -4.79
C GLY A 573 7.59 -4.83 -6.20
N LYS A 574 8.56 -5.74 -6.29
CA LYS A 574 9.11 -6.23 -7.56
C LYS A 574 9.29 -7.73 -7.53
N ILE A 575 8.56 -8.41 -8.41
CA ILE A 575 8.59 -9.87 -8.55
C ILE A 575 9.63 -10.22 -9.62
N PRO A 576 10.77 -10.83 -9.28
CA PRO A 576 11.63 -11.47 -10.26
C PRO A 576 10.95 -12.74 -10.78
N VAL A 577 10.85 -12.91 -12.09
CA VAL A 577 10.41 -14.15 -12.73
C VAL A 577 11.57 -14.66 -13.57
N ASN A 578 12.02 -15.88 -13.24
CA ASN A 578 13.24 -16.46 -13.81
C ASN A 578 13.05 -16.71 -15.31
N GLY A 579 13.98 -16.19 -16.11
CA GLY A 579 13.97 -16.35 -17.56
C GLY A 579 14.28 -17.79 -17.96
N PHE A 580 13.75 -18.26 -19.09
CA PHE A 580 14.08 -19.60 -19.56
C PHE A 580 15.55 -19.63 -20.04
N PRO A 581 16.31 -20.69 -19.72
CA PRO A 581 17.75 -20.72 -19.99
C PRO A 581 18.03 -20.70 -21.49
N GLY A 582 18.88 -19.75 -21.93
CA GLY A 582 19.13 -19.41 -23.33
C GLY A 582 19.10 -20.59 -24.31
N ASN A 583 18.36 -20.41 -25.42
CA ASN A 583 17.97 -21.46 -26.36
C ASN A 583 17.15 -22.61 -25.72
N ALA A 584 16.13 -22.26 -24.92
CA ALA A 584 15.20 -23.22 -24.33
C ALA A 584 14.48 -24.07 -25.39
N LEU A 585 13.95 -23.44 -26.46
CA LEU A 585 13.24 -24.13 -27.53
C LEU A 585 14.12 -25.15 -28.27
N GLY A 586 15.40 -24.86 -28.50
CA GLY A 586 16.35 -25.82 -29.08
C GLY A 586 16.72 -27.00 -28.17
N LYS A 587 16.41 -26.93 -26.87
CA LYS A 587 16.60 -28.02 -25.89
C LYS A 587 15.41 -28.97 -25.79
N LEU A 588 14.22 -28.56 -26.25
CA LEU A 588 12.98 -29.37 -26.21
C LEU A 588 13.17 -30.76 -26.83
N LYS A 589 13.85 -30.82 -27.99
CA LYS A 589 14.19 -32.03 -28.76
C LYS A 589 13.05 -33.09 -28.78
N PRO A 590 11.85 -32.75 -29.30
CA PRO A 590 10.74 -33.69 -29.32
C PRO A 590 11.06 -34.94 -30.15
N GLN A 591 10.81 -36.11 -29.56
CA GLN A 591 10.87 -37.41 -30.24
C GLN A 591 9.46 -37.98 -30.30
N VAL A 592 9.02 -38.48 -31.45
CA VAL A 592 7.72 -39.19 -31.56
C VAL A 592 8.01 -40.68 -31.49
N GLY A 593 7.45 -41.36 -30.47
CA GLY A 593 7.65 -42.79 -30.27
C GLY A 593 6.64 -43.63 -31.04
N GLU A 594 5.35 -43.37 -30.83
CA GLU A 594 4.24 -44.14 -31.39
C GLU A 594 3.31 -43.23 -32.20
N ILE A 595 2.83 -43.72 -33.35
CA ILE A 595 1.80 -43.07 -34.16
C ILE A 595 0.73 -44.10 -34.55
N GLU A 596 -0.52 -43.74 -34.29
CA GLU A 596 -1.73 -44.49 -34.62
C GLU A 596 -2.62 -43.62 -35.51
N VAL A 597 -3.03 -44.12 -36.69
CA VAL A 597 -4.02 -43.43 -37.54
C VAL A 597 -5.42 -43.79 -37.05
N MET A 598 -6.12 -42.81 -36.49
CA MET A 598 -7.45 -42.96 -35.88
C MET A 598 -8.57 -42.99 -36.93
N GLU A 599 -8.55 -42.01 -37.83
CA GLU A 599 -9.61 -41.78 -38.83
C GLU A 599 -9.01 -41.09 -40.06
N THR A 600 -9.60 -41.31 -41.24
CA THR A 600 -9.26 -40.59 -42.47
C THR A 600 -10.50 -40.14 -43.20
N THR A 601 -10.53 -38.85 -43.54
CA THR A 601 -11.57 -38.23 -44.37
C THR A 601 -11.14 -38.23 -45.85
N GLU A 602 -11.93 -37.62 -46.73
CA GLU A 602 -11.55 -37.42 -48.15
C GLU A 602 -10.29 -36.52 -48.29
N THR A 603 -10.04 -35.62 -47.33
CA THR A 603 -9.02 -34.56 -47.44
C THR A 603 -7.95 -34.56 -46.35
N GLY A 604 -8.20 -35.20 -45.19
CA GLY A 604 -7.29 -35.18 -44.05
C GLY A 604 -7.31 -36.40 -43.13
N ILE A 605 -6.15 -36.63 -42.49
CA ILE A 605 -5.84 -37.75 -41.57
C ILE A 605 -5.92 -37.24 -40.14
N GLN A 606 -6.61 -37.97 -39.26
CA GLN A 606 -6.49 -37.82 -37.81
C GLN A 606 -5.59 -38.91 -37.22
N MET A 607 -4.61 -38.48 -36.43
CA MET A 607 -3.55 -39.31 -35.85
C MET A 607 -3.46 -39.07 -34.34
N ARG A 608 -3.26 -40.14 -33.57
CA ARG A 608 -2.76 -40.07 -32.20
C ARG A 608 -1.24 -40.28 -32.23
N ALA A 609 -0.50 -39.46 -31.51
CA ALA A 609 0.94 -39.58 -31.35
C ALA A 609 1.33 -39.56 -29.86
N LEU A 610 2.30 -40.40 -29.48
CA LEU A 610 2.94 -40.37 -28.17
C LEU A 610 4.30 -39.66 -28.31
N ILE A 611 4.43 -38.51 -27.65
CA ILE A 611 5.60 -37.63 -27.78
C ILE A 611 6.44 -37.68 -26.49
N ASN A 612 7.74 -37.83 -26.65
CA ASN A 612 8.74 -37.66 -25.60
C ASN A 612 9.37 -36.27 -25.73
N LEU A 613 9.48 -35.54 -24.61
CA LEU A 613 9.91 -34.14 -24.58
C LEU A 613 10.82 -33.90 -23.38
N THR A 614 11.87 -33.08 -23.52
CA THR A 614 12.57 -32.55 -22.34
C THR A 614 12.05 -31.14 -22.05
N ASN A 615 11.39 -30.96 -20.90
CA ASN A 615 11.04 -29.64 -20.38
C ASN A 615 12.35 -28.89 -20.04
N PRO A 616 12.65 -27.75 -20.70
CA PRO A 616 13.89 -27.01 -20.54
C PRO A 616 13.77 -25.86 -19.54
N THR A 617 12.60 -25.69 -18.92
CA THR A 617 12.29 -24.60 -17.99
C THR A 617 12.47 -25.06 -16.54
N PRO A 618 12.64 -24.15 -15.57
CA PRO A 618 12.66 -24.48 -14.14
C PRO A 618 11.25 -24.66 -13.55
N TYR A 619 10.20 -24.74 -14.38
CA TYR A 619 8.79 -24.77 -13.98
C TYR A 619 8.12 -26.07 -14.42
N ALA A 620 7.25 -26.62 -13.57
CA ALA A 620 6.27 -27.60 -14.01
C ALA A 620 5.07 -26.89 -14.66
N ALA A 621 4.21 -27.64 -15.35
CA ALA A 621 2.93 -27.14 -15.83
C ALA A 621 1.91 -28.27 -16.01
N VAL A 622 0.67 -28.05 -15.58
CA VAL A 622 -0.46 -28.92 -15.95
C VAL A 622 -1.25 -28.26 -17.07
N VAL A 623 -1.51 -29.01 -18.14
CA VAL A 623 -2.24 -28.57 -19.35
C VAL A 623 -3.51 -29.40 -19.52
N PRO A 624 -4.66 -28.96 -18.98
CA PRO A 624 -5.94 -29.67 -19.12
C PRO A 624 -6.39 -29.77 -20.59
N TYR A 625 -6.22 -28.68 -21.36
CA TYR A 625 -6.40 -28.68 -22.81
C TYR A 625 -5.55 -27.60 -23.47
N LEU A 626 -5.03 -27.90 -24.65
CA LEU A 626 -4.43 -26.91 -25.54
C LEU A 626 -4.63 -27.34 -27.00
N SER A 627 -5.27 -26.50 -27.81
CA SER A 627 -5.23 -26.62 -29.28
C SER A 627 -4.17 -25.68 -29.86
N VAL A 628 -3.37 -26.15 -30.82
CA VAL A 628 -2.46 -25.32 -31.63
C VAL A 628 -2.62 -25.60 -33.11
N HIS A 629 -2.49 -24.56 -33.92
CA HIS A 629 -2.40 -24.66 -35.37
C HIS A 629 -0.98 -25.08 -35.80
N ILE A 630 -0.90 -25.97 -36.79
CA ILE A 630 0.33 -26.47 -37.41
C ILE A 630 0.52 -25.76 -38.76
N LEU A 631 1.66 -25.10 -38.94
CA LEU A 631 1.98 -24.34 -40.16
C LEU A 631 3.35 -24.70 -40.75
N HIS A 632 3.49 -24.48 -42.07
CA HIS A 632 4.75 -24.54 -42.81
C HIS A 632 4.74 -23.49 -43.94
N ASP A 633 5.87 -22.83 -44.20
CA ASP A 633 5.98 -21.71 -45.15
C ASP A 633 4.89 -20.62 -45.00
N GLY A 634 4.32 -20.47 -43.79
CA GLY A 634 3.24 -19.53 -43.44
C GLY A 634 1.81 -20.05 -43.63
N GLU A 635 1.61 -21.18 -44.31
CA GLU A 635 0.28 -21.76 -44.57
C GLU A 635 -0.18 -22.73 -43.47
N LEU A 636 -1.50 -22.80 -43.26
CA LEU A 636 -2.12 -23.67 -42.26
C LEU A 636 -2.35 -25.08 -42.80
N LEU A 637 -1.71 -26.08 -42.18
CA LEU A 637 -1.74 -27.48 -42.63
C LEU A 637 -2.58 -28.39 -41.72
N GLY A 638 -2.79 -28.00 -40.46
CA GLY A 638 -3.46 -28.84 -39.48
C GLY A 638 -3.65 -28.21 -38.11
N GLU A 639 -4.17 -29.02 -37.20
CA GLU A 639 -4.41 -28.70 -35.78
C GLU A 639 -3.88 -29.84 -34.90
N ALA A 640 -3.23 -29.52 -33.79
CA ALA A 640 -2.84 -30.48 -32.76
C ALA A 640 -3.50 -30.12 -31.43
N ILE A 641 -4.05 -31.13 -30.75
CA ILE A 641 -4.79 -30.99 -29.50
C ILE A 641 -4.12 -31.87 -28.44
N SER A 642 -3.72 -31.24 -27.33
CA SER A 642 -3.27 -31.88 -26.09
C SER A 642 -4.43 -31.90 -25.08
N ARG A 643 -4.51 -32.94 -24.23
CA ARG A 643 -5.49 -33.04 -23.13
C ARG A 643 -4.90 -33.71 -21.90
N ASN A 644 -5.14 -33.14 -20.72
CA ASN A 644 -4.70 -33.63 -19.41
C ASN A 644 -3.23 -34.06 -19.37
N VAL A 645 -2.35 -33.19 -19.89
CA VAL A 645 -0.90 -33.45 -19.93
C VAL A 645 -0.18 -32.67 -18.84
N THR A 646 0.48 -33.38 -17.94
CA THR A 646 1.45 -32.80 -17.01
C THR A 646 2.83 -32.73 -17.68
N PHE A 647 3.50 -31.59 -17.52
CA PHE A 647 4.89 -31.38 -17.89
C PHE A 647 5.72 -31.23 -16.61
N ASP A 648 6.30 -32.33 -16.16
CA ASP A 648 7.25 -32.36 -15.05
C ASP A 648 8.60 -31.71 -15.45
N LEU A 649 9.48 -31.49 -14.48
CA LEU A 649 10.83 -31.00 -14.72
C LEU A 649 11.69 -32.06 -15.42
N GLY A 650 12.37 -31.68 -16.51
CA GLY A 650 13.24 -32.59 -17.25
C GLY A 650 12.50 -33.50 -18.24
N LYS A 651 12.85 -34.80 -18.28
CA LYS A 651 12.38 -35.72 -19.34
C LYS A 651 10.96 -36.22 -19.06
N ASN A 652 10.04 -35.79 -19.92
CA ASN A 652 8.66 -36.24 -20.00
C ASN A 652 8.51 -37.28 -21.13
N THR A 653 7.65 -38.28 -20.94
CA THR A 653 7.49 -39.40 -21.89
C THR A 653 6.03 -39.78 -22.12
N ASN A 654 5.75 -40.31 -23.30
CA ASN A 654 4.44 -40.83 -23.72
C ASN A 654 3.30 -39.79 -23.63
N LEU A 655 3.61 -38.52 -23.91
CA LEU A 655 2.63 -37.43 -23.86
C LEU A 655 1.63 -37.57 -25.03
N PRO A 656 0.33 -37.75 -24.78
CA PRO A 656 -0.66 -38.00 -25.83
C PRO A 656 -1.06 -36.71 -26.56
N VAL A 657 -0.86 -36.68 -27.88
CA VAL A 657 -1.29 -35.58 -28.76
C VAL A 657 -2.18 -36.13 -29.88
N LEU A 658 -3.33 -35.48 -30.09
CA LEU A 658 -4.23 -35.75 -31.22
C LEU A 658 -3.97 -34.72 -32.32
N ALA A 659 -3.42 -35.14 -33.46
CA ALA A 659 -3.13 -34.28 -34.59
C ALA A 659 -4.11 -34.55 -35.74
N THR A 660 -4.66 -33.50 -36.33
CA THR A 660 -5.48 -33.55 -37.55
C THR A 660 -4.74 -32.81 -38.67
N TRP A 661 -4.28 -33.56 -39.66
CA TRP A 661 -3.60 -33.05 -40.85
C TRP A 661 -4.59 -32.97 -42.01
N ASP A 662 -4.99 -31.76 -42.40
CA ASP A 662 -6.01 -31.54 -43.43
C ASP A 662 -5.77 -30.21 -44.16
N PRO A 663 -4.68 -30.08 -44.95
CA PRO A 663 -4.28 -28.79 -45.48
C PRO A 663 -5.32 -28.17 -46.42
N LEU A 664 -6.11 -29.00 -47.12
CA LEU A 664 -7.14 -28.52 -48.03
C LEU A 664 -8.31 -27.87 -47.28
N ARG A 665 -8.83 -28.49 -46.20
CA ARG A 665 -9.90 -27.89 -45.37
C ARG A 665 -9.40 -26.69 -44.56
N PHE A 666 -8.14 -26.70 -44.11
CA PHE A 666 -7.60 -25.63 -43.26
C PHE A 666 -7.04 -24.42 -44.02
N GLY A 667 -6.45 -24.61 -45.21
CA GLY A 667 -5.77 -23.54 -45.96
C GLY A 667 -5.93 -23.61 -47.49
N GLY A 668 -6.85 -24.43 -48.00
CA GLY A 668 -7.16 -24.52 -49.42
C GLY A 668 -6.06 -25.17 -50.28
N GLU A 669 -6.19 -25.03 -51.60
CA GLU A 669 -5.29 -25.64 -52.59
C GLU A 669 -3.81 -25.25 -52.39
N LYS A 670 -3.54 -24.01 -51.95
CA LYS A 670 -2.18 -23.53 -51.67
C LYS A 670 -1.55 -24.30 -50.51
N ALA A 671 -2.27 -24.46 -49.40
CA ALA A 671 -1.82 -25.26 -48.27
C ALA A 671 -1.73 -26.76 -48.64
N GLN A 672 -2.62 -27.28 -49.49
CA GLN A 672 -2.51 -28.65 -50.02
C GLN A 672 -1.21 -28.85 -50.83
N ALA A 673 -0.85 -27.90 -51.70
CA ALA A 673 0.40 -27.94 -52.46
C ALA A 673 1.64 -27.88 -51.55
N ILE A 674 1.64 -27.02 -50.54
CA ILE A 674 2.75 -26.89 -49.57
C ILE A 674 2.83 -28.11 -48.64
N GLY A 675 1.70 -28.66 -48.18
CA GLY A 675 1.65 -29.90 -47.40
C GLY A 675 2.20 -31.09 -48.17
N ARG A 676 1.84 -31.24 -49.46
CA ARG A 676 2.40 -32.27 -50.35
C ARG A 676 3.91 -32.12 -50.53
N LYS A 677 4.40 -30.89 -50.73
CA LYS A 677 5.85 -30.58 -50.81
C LYS A 677 6.55 -30.94 -49.50
N LEU A 678 6.01 -30.56 -48.34
CA LEU A 678 6.58 -30.84 -47.03
C LEU A 678 6.69 -32.35 -46.75
N LEU A 679 5.65 -33.13 -47.07
CA LEU A 679 5.69 -34.59 -46.95
C LEU A 679 6.75 -35.21 -47.88
N SER A 680 6.84 -34.75 -49.13
CA SER A 680 7.91 -35.13 -50.06
C SER A 680 9.31 -34.82 -49.51
N ASP A 681 9.54 -33.60 -49.03
CA ASP A 681 10.83 -33.15 -48.51
C ASP A 681 11.23 -33.94 -47.26
N TYR A 682 10.27 -34.24 -46.36
CA TYR A 682 10.47 -35.04 -45.16
C TYR A 682 10.83 -36.50 -45.48
N VAL A 683 10.04 -37.17 -46.33
CA VAL A 683 10.27 -38.58 -46.74
C VAL A 683 11.56 -38.72 -47.55
N SER A 684 11.93 -37.70 -48.33
CA SER A 684 13.23 -37.61 -49.03
C SER A 684 14.42 -37.33 -48.08
N GLY A 685 14.20 -37.31 -46.75
CA GLY A 685 15.26 -37.17 -45.75
C GLY A 685 15.84 -35.75 -45.61
N LYS A 686 15.21 -34.72 -46.21
CA LYS A 686 15.60 -33.32 -46.01
C LYS A 686 15.25 -32.88 -44.59
N ASN A 687 15.88 -31.82 -44.11
CA ASN A 687 15.53 -31.20 -42.84
C ASN A 687 14.38 -30.22 -43.06
N THR A 688 13.22 -30.53 -42.48
CA THR A 688 12.00 -29.71 -42.56
C THR A 688 11.67 -29.15 -41.17
N THR A 689 10.83 -28.11 -41.14
CA THR A 689 10.38 -27.44 -39.90
C THR A 689 8.87 -27.33 -39.86
N LEU A 690 8.31 -27.41 -38.65
CA LEU A 690 6.91 -27.13 -38.38
C LEU A 690 6.81 -25.93 -37.43
N THR A 691 5.85 -25.06 -37.67
CA THR A 691 5.53 -23.93 -36.78
C THR A 691 4.24 -24.23 -36.03
N ALA A 692 4.30 -24.28 -34.70
CA ALA A 692 3.12 -24.26 -33.85
C ALA A 692 2.73 -22.81 -33.53
N ARG A 693 1.44 -22.49 -33.63
CA ARG A 693 0.87 -21.17 -33.31
C ARG A 693 -0.47 -21.35 -32.60
N THR A 694 -0.72 -20.62 -31.53
CA THR A 694 -2.05 -20.63 -30.88
C THR A 694 -3.06 -19.80 -31.68
N HIS A 695 -4.31 -19.80 -31.23
CA HIS A 695 -5.43 -19.05 -31.78
C HIS A 695 -6.44 -18.74 -30.67
N LYS A 696 -7.47 -17.94 -30.96
CA LYS A 696 -8.49 -17.51 -29.99
C LYS A 696 -9.25 -18.65 -29.28
N ARG A 697 -9.21 -19.89 -29.82
CA ARG A 697 -9.81 -21.09 -29.20
C ARG A 697 -8.78 -22.11 -28.70
N SER A 698 -7.49 -21.75 -28.62
CA SER A 698 -6.44 -22.59 -28.05
C SER A 698 -6.67 -22.92 -26.57
N VAL A 699 -7.18 -21.93 -25.83
CA VAL A 699 -7.57 -22.00 -24.42
C VAL A 699 -9.02 -21.49 -24.37
N PRO A 700 -10.03 -22.37 -24.42
CA PRO A 700 -11.43 -21.97 -24.64
C PRO A 700 -11.98 -20.97 -23.62
N ASN A 701 -11.70 -21.19 -22.33
CA ASN A 701 -12.22 -20.37 -21.24
C ASN A 701 -11.48 -19.04 -21.06
N VAL A 702 -10.26 -18.90 -21.61
CA VAL A 702 -9.49 -17.64 -21.58
C VAL A 702 -9.00 -17.27 -22.99
N PRO A 703 -9.90 -16.82 -23.90
CA PRO A 703 -9.56 -16.53 -25.29
C PRO A 703 -8.43 -15.51 -25.46
N ILE A 704 -8.31 -14.56 -24.52
CA ILE A 704 -7.24 -13.54 -24.50
C ILE A 704 -5.84 -14.15 -24.42
N ILE A 705 -5.66 -15.27 -23.71
CA ILE A 705 -4.37 -16.00 -23.67
C ILE A 705 -4.07 -16.65 -25.02
N GLY A 706 -5.07 -17.33 -25.61
CA GLY A 706 -4.92 -17.96 -26.93
C GLY A 706 -4.61 -16.96 -28.04
N GLU A 707 -5.20 -15.77 -27.98
CA GLU A 707 -5.00 -14.65 -28.90
C GLU A 707 -3.66 -13.92 -28.65
N ALA A 708 -3.29 -13.64 -27.40
CA ALA A 708 -2.00 -13.07 -27.02
C ALA A 708 -0.81 -13.94 -27.46
N LEU A 709 -0.89 -15.25 -27.21
CA LEU A 709 0.13 -16.21 -27.62
C LEU A 709 0.15 -16.43 -29.15
N SER A 710 -0.90 -16.05 -29.90
CA SER A 710 -0.95 -16.28 -31.36
C SER A 710 0.06 -15.41 -32.13
N LYS A 711 0.58 -14.37 -31.47
CA LYS A 711 1.69 -13.51 -31.91
C LYS A 711 3.05 -14.22 -31.78
N ILE A 712 3.11 -15.39 -31.12
CA ILE A 712 4.31 -16.18 -30.87
C ILE A 712 4.31 -17.43 -31.76
N ASN A 713 5.21 -17.47 -32.73
CA ASN A 713 5.41 -18.61 -33.62
C ASN A 713 6.53 -19.52 -33.09
N ILE A 714 6.18 -20.70 -32.59
CA ILE A 714 7.16 -21.69 -32.11
C ILE A 714 7.55 -22.60 -33.28
N THR A 715 8.69 -22.31 -33.92
CA THR A 715 9.22 -23.12 -35.03
C THR A 715 10.18 -24.18 -34.51
N LEU A 716 9.90 -25.45 -34.81
CA LEU A 716 10.71 -26.60 -34.42
C LEU A 716 11.10 -27.43 -35.65
N PRO A 717 12.22 -28.17 -35.63
CA PRO A 717 12.49 -29.19 -36.63
C PRO A 717 11.38 -30.26 -36.59
N THR A 718 10.93 -30.73 -37.75
CA THR A 718 9.97 -31.84 -37.82
C THR A 718 10.59 -33.07 -37.14
N PRO A 719 9.94 -33.68 -36.12
CA PRO A 719 10.50 -34.81 -35.42
C PRO A 719 10.73 -35.98 -36.38
N ARG A 720 11.82 -36.72 -36.20
CA ARG A 720 12.04 -37.99 -36.91
C ARG A 720 11.22 -39.08 -36.23
N ILE A 721 10.54 -39.90 -37.01
CA ILE A 721 9.83 -41.09 -36.52
C ILE A 721 10.82 -42.25 -36.59
N THR A 722 11.06 -42.90 -35.46
CA THR A 722 11.92 -44.10 -35.38
C THR A 722 11.22 -45.32 -35.99
N VAL A 723 11.97 -46.13 -36.74
CA VAL A 723 11.45 -47.37 -37.33
C VAL A 723 11.55 -48.51 -36.31
N PRO A 724 10.50 -49.33 -36.09
CA PRO A 724 10.57 -50.46 -35.19
C PRO A 724 11.54 -51.54 -35.69
N GLY A 725 12.57 -51.85 -34.89
CA GLY A 725 13.44 -53.03 -35.08
C GLY A 725 14.80 -52.80 -35.74
N GLU A 726 15.28 -51.57 -35.85
CA GLU A 726 16.68 -51.26 -36.23
C GLU A 726 17.42 -50.61 -35.05
N ASP A 727 18.66 -51.04 -34.80
CA ASP A 727 19.55 -50.41 -33.83
C ASP A 727 20.12 -49.09 -34.42
N GLU A 728 20.28 -48.04 -33.59
CA GLU A 728 20.81 -46.75 -34.05
C GLU A 728 22.31 -46.83 -34.41
N HIS A 729 22.62 -47.16 -35.66
CA HIS A 729 23.98 -47.09 -36.21
C HIS A 729 24.38 -45.64 -36.51
N GLU A 730 25.48 -45.17 -35.91
CA GLU A 730 25.95 -43.79 -36.05
C GLU A 730 26.30 -43.43 -37.51
N GLY A 731 25.45 -42.60 -38.13
CA GLY A 731 25.77 -41.87 -39.37
C GLY A 731 24.81 -42.11 -40.53
N GLU A 732 24.10 -43.23 -40.56
CA GLU A 732 23.07 -43.48 -41.58
C GLU A 732 21.71 -42.93 -41.12
N LYS A 733 20.95 -42.35 -42.06
CA LYS A 733 19.64 -41.77 -41.78
C LYS A 733 18.57 -42.81 -42.11
N PRO A 734 17.59 -43.09 -41.24
CA PRO A 734 16.47 -43.94 -41.60
C PRO A 734 15.67 -43.29 -42.73
N HIS A 735 15.50 -44.02 -43.82
CA HIS A 735 14.76 -43.63 -45.02
C HIS A 735 13.61 -44.62 -45.25
N PHE A 736 12.49 -44.16 -45.82
CA PHE A 736 11.34 -45.04 -46.11
C PHE A 736 11.67 -46.20 -47.06
N ILE A 737 12.71 -46.05 -47.88
CA ILE A 737 13.35 -47.13 -48.63
C ILE A 737 14.70 -47.37 -47.95
N ALA A 738 14.93 -48.57 -47.40
CA ALA A 738 16.22 -48.94 -46.79
C ALA A 738 17.23 -49.42 -47.84
N ASP A 739 16.80 -50.39 -48.65
CA ASP A 739 17.60 -50.97 -49.71
C ASP A 739 16.77 -51.17 -50.98
N ALA A 740 17.45 -51.32 -52.10
CA ALA A 740 16.84 -51.53 -53.40
C ALA A 740 17.75 -52.38 -54.27
N THR A 741 17.21 -53.50 -54.76
CA THR A 741 17.94 -54.51 -55.53
C THR A 741 17.34 -54.62 -56.93
N PHE A 742 18.17 -54.37 -57.95
CA PHE A 742 17.83 -54.50 -59.36
C PHE A 742 18.27 -55.85 -59.92
N HIS A 743 17.34 -56.55 -60.56
CA HIS A 743 17.53 -57.85 -61.19
C HIS A 743 17.53 -57.65 -62.72
N LEU A 744 18.72 -57.54 -63.31
CA LEU A 744 18.85 -57.14 -64.73
C LEU A 744 18.16 -58.13 -65.69
N PHE A 745 18.38 -59.43 -65.49
CA PHE A 745 17.90 -60.47 -66.41
C PHE A 745 16.38 -60.64 -66.42
N SER A 746 15.71 -60.55 -65.26
CA SER A 746 14.25 -60.49 -65.21
C SER A 746 13.69 -59.10 -65.51
N SER A 747 14.54 -58.07 -65.60
CA SER A 747 14.16 -56.65 -65.72
C SER A 747 13.15 -56.23 -64.66
N THR A 748 13.46 -56.55 -63.39
CA THR A 748 12.62 -56.19 -62.24
C THR A 748 13.44 -55.60 -61.09
N ALA A 749 12.81 -54.83 -60.22
CA ALA A 749 13.38 -54.29 -58.99
C ALA A 749 12.60 -54.79 -57.76
N THR A 750 13.31 -54.95 -56.65
CA THR A 750 12.71 -55.22 -55.33
C THR A 750 13.28 -54.23 -54.32
N PHE A 751 12.42 -53.47 -53.67
CA PHE A 751 12.78 -52.46 -52.68
C PHE A 751 12.41 -52.99 -51.29
N THR A 752 13.23 -52.68 -50.30
CA THR A 752 12.89 -52.89 -48.89
C THR A 752 12.38 -51.58 -48.33
N LEU A 753 11.13 -51.59 -47.85
CA LEU A 753 10.44 -50.44 -47.30
C LEU A 753 10.42 -50.51 -45.78
N LEU A 754 10.67 -49.37 -45.14
CA LEU A 754 10.56 -49.18 -43.69
C LEU A 754 9.31 -48.35 -43.40
N SER A 755 8.21 -49.01 -43.03
CA SER A 755 7.00 -48.32 -42.60
C SER A 755 7.14 -47.85 -41.13
N PRO A 756 7.07 -46.54 -40.85
CA PRO A 756 7.12 -46.01 -39.49
C PRO A 756 5.78 -46.13 -38.74
N LEU A 757 4.73 -46.66 -39.37
CA LEU A 757 3.42 -46.88 -38.76
C LEU A 757 3.41 -48.23 -38.05
N LEU A 758 2.99 -48.26 -36.78
CA LEU A 758 2.97 -49.49 -35.97
C LEU A 758 1.72 -50.36 -36.20
N TYR A 759 0.56 -49.74 -36.41
CA TYR A 759 -0.74 -50.43 -36.48
C TYR A 759 -1.39 -50.43 -37.86
N ASN A 760 -1.00 -49.52 -38.75
CA ASN A 760 -1.66 -49.28 -40.03
C ASN A 760 -0.74 -49.72 -41.19
N THR A 761 -1.27 -50.55 -42.10
CA THR A 761 -0.58 -50.88 -43.37
C THR A 761 -0.77 -49.75 -44.36
N LEU A 762 0.35 -49.24 -44.91
CA LEU A 762 0.34 -48.30 -46.03
C LEU A 762 0.23 -49.10 -47.33
N TYR A 763 -0.63 -48.68 -48.25
CA TYR A 763 -0.71 -49.28 -49.59
C TYR A 763 -0.07 -48.33 -50.60
N ILE A 764 0.85 -48.81 -51.42
CA ILE A 764 1.32 -48.05 -52.59
C ILE A 764 0.43 -48.45 -53.75
N GLU A 765 -0.28 -47.49 -54.36
CA GLU A 765 -1.28 -47.73 -55.41
C GLU A 765 -0.77 -47.40 -56.81
N HIS A 766 0.07 -46.38 -56.94
CA HIS A 766 0.70 -46.00 -58.22
C HIS A 766 2.15 -45.59 -57.98
N ILE A 767 3.05 -46.03 -58.86
CA ILE A 767 4.45 -45.62 -58.93
C ILE A 767 4.73 -45.18 -60.36
N ASN A 768 5.27 -43.98 -60.54
CA ASN A 768 5.99 -43.58 -61.75
C ASN A 768 7.33 -42.99 -61.33
N ALA A 769 8.39 -43.78 -61.45
CA ALA A 769 9.73 -43.47 -60.95
C ALA A 769 10.79 -43.63 -62.05
N THR A 770 11.70 -42.66 -62.17
CA THR A 770 12.84 -42.70 -63.09
C THR A 770 14.14 -42.63 -62.30
N ALA A 771 15.01 -43.62 -62.48
CA ALA A 771 16.37 -43.63 -61.93
C ALA A 771 17.34 -42.93 -62.87
N LEU A 772 18.17 -42.04 -62.34
CA LEU A 772 19.17 -41.24 -63.04
C LEU A 772 20.57 -41.55 -62.50
N TYR A 773 21.56 -41.64 -63.39
CA TYR A 773 22.97 -41.68 -63.03
C TYR A 773 23.55 -40.25 -63.11
N ASN A 774 24.34 -39.87 -62.10
CA ASN A 774 24.97 -38.56 -62.01
C ASN A 774 23.98 -37.39 -62.26
N HIS A 775 22.84 -37.44 -61.56
CA HIS A 775 21.72 -36.48 -61.61
C HIS A 775 21.04 -36.25 -62.98
N THR A 776 21.47 -36.92 -64.07
CA THR A 776 21.11 -36.52 -65.45
C THR A 776 20.84 -37.66 -66.43
N GLU A 777 21.59 -38.76 -66.37
CA GLU A 777 21.52 -39.84 -67.37
C GLU A 777 20.47 -40.91 -67.00
N PRO A 778 19.35 -41.08 -67.73
CA PRO A 778 18.32 -42.04 -67.37
C PRO A 778 18.82 -43.49 -67.46
N VAL A 779 18.65 -44.26 -66.38
CA VAL A 779 19.10 -45.66 -66.27
C VAL A 779 17.94 -46.61 -66.53
N GLY A 780 16.80 -46.36 -65.88
CA GLY A 780 15.59 -47.15 -66.05
C GLY A 780 14.37 -46.49 -65.39
N GLN A 781 13.19 -46.83 -65.87
CA GLN A 781 11.91 -46.33 -65.38
C GLN A 781 11.07 -47.48 -64.80
N ILE A 782 10.37 -47.23 -63.70
CA ILE A 782 9.38 -48.11 -63.10
C ILE A 782 8.03 -47.42 -63.22
N ILE A 783 7.08 -48.09 -63.86
CA ILE A 783 5.66 -47.73 -63.87
C ILE A 783 4.89 -48.92 -63.32
N HIS A 784 4.08 -48.72 -62.29
CA HIS A 784 3.29 -49.78 -61.67
C HIS A 784 1.99 -49.23 -61.10
N ASP A 785 0.87 -49.83 -61.50
CA ASP A 785 -0.51 -49.39 -61.18
C ASP A 785 -1.28 -50.40 -60.31
N GLU A 786 -0.62 -51.48 -59.86
CA GLU A 786 -1.24 -52.51 -59.02
C GLU A 786 -0.93 -52.22 -57.53
N PRO A 787 -1.96 -52.18 -56.65
CA PRO A 787 -1.76 -51.78 -55.27
C PRO A 787 -1.14 -52.89 -54.41
N PHE A 788 -0.05 -52.59 -53.71
CA PHE A 788 0.63 -53.53 -52.80
C PHE A 788 0.86 -52.96 -51.39
N PRO A 789 0.90 -53.80 -50.34
CA PRO A 789 1.09 -53.36 -48.97
C PRO A 789 2.56 -53.15 -48.58
N ALA A 790 2.85 -52.02 -47.95
CA ALA A 790 3.99 -51.77 -47.08
C ALA A 790 3.52 -51.92 -45.62
N THR A 791 3.75 -53.10 -45.05
CA THR A 791 3.37 -53.43 -43.67
C THR A 791 4.25 -52.69 -42.65
N PRO A 792 3.78 -52.49 -41.39
CA PRO A 792 4.58 -51.98 -40.28
C PRO A 792 6.00 -52.56 -40.20
N GLY A 793 6.98 -51.68 -39.92
CA GLY A 793 8.40 -52.07 -39.87
C GLY A 793 8.99 -52.38 -41.25
N ARG A 794 9.91 -53.36 -41.30
CA ARG A 794 10.63 -53.76 -42.52
C ARG A 794 9.80 -54.70 -43.39
N SER A 795 9.47 -54.27 -44.60
CA SER A 795 8.72 -55.02 -45.61
C SER A 795 9.44 -54.99 -46.97
N GLN A 796 9.06 -55.86 -47.92
CA GLN A 796 9.67 -55.89 -49.26
C GLN A 796 8.58 -55.77 -50.33
N THR A 797 8.84 -54.99 -51.38
CA THR A 797 7.92 -54.84 -52.52
C THR A 797 7.77 -56.13 -53.32
N PRO A 798 6.68 -56.29 -54.09
CA PRO A 798 6.69 -57.20 -55.24
C PRO A 798 7.84 -56.86 -56.21
N ARG A 799 8.11 -57.77 -57.16
CA ARG A 799 9.07 -57.54 -58.24
C ARG A 799 8.50 -56.54 -59.25
N LEU A 800 8.76 -55.26 -59.02
CA LEU A 800 8.31 -54.17 -59.89
C LEU A 800 9.02 -54.25 -61.24
N PRO A 801 8.32 -54.10 -62.39
CA PRO A 801 8.94 -54.13 -63.70
C PRO A 801 9.80 -52.88 -63.95
N VAL A 802 10.94 -53.06 -64.63
CA VAL A 802 11.91 -51.99 -64.93
C VAL A 802 12.11 -51.88 -66.44
N ILE A 803 11.76 -50.72 -67.00
CA ILE A 803 12.01 -50.36 -68.40
C ILE A 803 13.42 -49.77 -68.49
N TRP A 804 14.40 -50.58 -68.91
CA TRP A 804 15.79 -50.14 -69.05
C TRP A 804 15.98 -49.17 -70.22
N SER A 805 16.69 -48.07 -69.98
CA SER A 805 17.09 -47.12 -71.03
C SER A 805 18.29 -47.65 -71.82
N ALA A 806 18.09 -48.71 -72.61
CA ALA A 806 19.17 -49.52 -73.19
C ALA A 806 20.15 -48.76 -74.12
N SER A 807 19.77 -47.55 -74.56
CA SER A 807 20.54 -46.61 -75.37
C SER A 807 21.26 -45.49 -74.60
N SER A 808 21.14 -45.42 -73.28
CA SER A 808 21.74 -44.35 -72.46
C SER A 808 23.16 -44.65 -71.98
N VAL A 809 23.90 -43.62 -71.58
CA VAL A 809 25.21 -43.78 -70.92
C VAL A 809 25.04 -44.45 -69.56
N GLY A 810 23.95 -44.13 -68.85
CA GLY A 810 23.59 -44.72 -67.56
C GLY A 810 23.45 -46.25 -67.58
N TYR A 811 22.84 -46.82 -68.62
CA TYR A 811 22.73 -48.29 -68.76
C TYR A 811 24.09 -48.97 -69.01
N GLY A 812 25.06 -48.26 -69.59
CA GLY A 812 26.45 -48.72 -69.67
C GLY A 812 27.08 -48.86 -68.28
N LYS A 813 26.95 -47.84 -67.42
CA LYS A 813 27.49 -47.86 -66.05
C LYS A 813 26.78 -48.85 -65.13
N LEU A 814 25.50 -49.13 -65.36
CA LEU A 814 24.77 -50.19 -64.67
C LEU A 814 25.32 -51.60 -65.00
N LYS A 815 25.88 -51.83 -66.19
CA LYS A 815 26.58 -53.09 -66.51
C LYS A 815 27.97 -53.20 -65.85
N GLU A 816 28.68 -52.08 -65.69
CA GLU A 816 29.94 -52.03 -64.96
C GLU A 816 29.77 -52.31 -63.45
N ALA A 817 28.59 -52.02 -62.89
CA ALA A 817 28.25 -52.22 -61.48
C ALA A 817 27.65 -53.61 -61.13
N LEU A 818 27.63 -54.56 -62.07
CA LEU A 818 27.08 -55.90 -61.85
C LEU A 818 27.80 -56.67 -60.73
N GLY A 819 27.04 -57.18 -59.76
CA GLY A 819 27.57 -57.84 -58.56
C GLY A 819 28.09 -56.86 -57.49
N GLY A 820 27.91 -55.56 -57.69
CA GLY A 820 28.25 -54.50 -56.74
C GLY A 820 27.07 -53.55 -56.51
N SER A 821 27.41 -52.30 -56.19
CA SER A 821 26.45 -51.23 -55.92
C SER A 821 26.77 -49.96 -56.70
N LEU A 822 25.73 -49.19 -57.03
CA LEU A 822 25.84 -47.92 -57.76
C LEU A 822 24.96 -46.88 -57.06
N LYS A 823 25.48 -45.67 -56.88
CA LYS A 823 24.67 -44.54 -56.40
C LYS A 823 23.91 -43.92 -57.55
N LEU A 824 22.59 -43.82 -57.40
CA LEU A 824 21.68 -43.22 -58.38
C LEU A 824 20.78 -42.21 -57.67
N ASP A 825 20.29 -41.26 -58.45
CA ASP A 825 19.15 -40.44 -58.07
C ASP A 825 17.87 -41.14 -58.54
N ALA A 826 16.77 -40.93 -57.83
CA ALA A 826 15.45 -41.35 -58.25
C ALA A 826 14.48 -40.17 -58.12
N ILE A 827 13.77 -39.87 -59.21
CA ILE A 827 12.62 -38.95 -59.25
C ILE A 827 11.38 -39.83 -59.33
N ALA A 828 10.51 -39.78 -58.33
CA ALA A 828 9.33 -40.62 -58.24
C ALA A 828 8.08 -39.84 -57.86
N ASN A 829 7.01 -39.97 -58.64
CA ASN A 829 5.65 -39.69 -58.15
C ASN A 829 5.04 -41.01 -57.66
N VAL A 830 4.68 -41.05 -56.39
CA VAL A 830 4.10 -42.23 -55.73
C VAL A 830 2.77 -41.86 -55.10
N THR A 831 1.70 -42.55 -55.47
CA THR A 831 0.41 -42.45 -54.77
C THR A 831 0.34 -43.53 -53.70
N ALA A 832 0.34 -43.13 -52.44
CA ALA A 832 0.10 -44.01 -51.30
C ALA A 832 -1.33 -43.83 -50.77
N ARG A 833 -1.92 -44.88 -50.19
CA ARG A 833 -3.16 -44.84 -49.43
C ARG A 833 -2.94 -45.40 -48.03
N VAL A 834 -3.38 -44.65 -47.02
CA VAL A 834 -3.36 -45.05 -45.60
C VAL A 834 -4.79 -44.96 -45.07
N SER A 835 -5.31 -46.06 -44.52
CA SER A 835 -6.67 -46.23 -43.93
C SER A 835 -7.90 -45.87 -44.80
N GLY A 836 -7.72 -45.16 -45.91
CA GLY A 836 -8.78 -44.72 -46.83
C GLY A 836 -8.32 -43.56 -47.71
N GLN A 837 -7.61 -42.59 -47.13
CA GLN A 837 -7.13 -41.40 -47.83
C GLN A 837 -5.91 -41.68 -48.73
N ARG A 838 -5.92 -41.08 -49.93
CA ARG A 838 -4.80 -41.03 -50.87
C ARG A 838 -3.89 -39.83 -50.61
N VAL A 839 -2.58 -40.04 -50.76
CA VAL A 839 -1.53 -39.03 -50.67
C VAL A 839 -0.56 -39.24 -51.84
N GLU A 840 -0.46 -38.26 -52.74
CA GLU A 840 0.64 -38.20 -53.70
C GLU A 840 1.92 -37.70 -53.03
N VAL A 841 3.05 -38.34 -53.32
CA VAL A 841 4.38 -37.94 -52.86
C VAL A 841 5.31 -37.88 -54.08
N ASN A 842 5.74 -36.67 -54.44
CA ASN A 842 6.74 -36.44 -55.49
C ASN A 842 8.13 -36.39 -54.85
N SER A 843 8.75 -37.55 -54.59
CA SER A 843 10.05 -37.63 -53.93
C SER A 843 11.23 -37.59 -54.91
N ASN A 844 12.27 -36.87 -54.52
CA ASN A 844 13.59 -36.89 -55.17
C ASN A 844 14.60 -37.39 -54.14
N PHE A 845 15.07 -38.63 -54.29
CA PHE A 845 15.97 -39.27 -53.34
C PHE A 845 17.25 -39.80 -54.02
N PHE A 846 18.36 -39.76 -53.29
CA PHE A 846 19.67 -40.23 -53.74
C PHE A 846 20.09 -41.39 -52.85
N GLN A 847 20.30 -42.57 -53.43
CA GLN A 847 20.50 -43.81 -52.69
C GLN A 847 21.53 -44.72 -53.38
N GLN A 848 22.08 -45.66 -52.62
CA GLN A 848 22.98 -46.69 -53.12
C GLN A 848 22.17 -47.96 -53.42
N PHE A 849 22.13 -48.33 -54.70
CA PHE A 849 21.36 -49.45 -55.23
C PHE A 849 22.27 -50.66 -55.46
N ASN A 850 21.75 -51.87 -55.26
CA ASN A 850 22.48 -53.13 -55.46
C ASN A 850 22.05 -53.80 -56.77
N PHE A 851 22.99 -54.41 -57.51
CA PHE A 851 22.74 -54.99 -58.84
C PHE A 851 23.11 -56.47 -58.89
N THR A 852 22.11 -57.34 -58.98
CA THR A 852 22.28 -58.80 -58.86
C THR A 852 21.99 -59.54 -60.16
N ASP A 853 22.86 -60.50 -60.48
CA ASP A 853 22.62 -61.50 -61.52
C ASP A 853 21.78 -62.66 -60.97
N SER A 854 20.66 -62.98 -61.63
CA SER A 854 19.61 -63.86 -61.11
C SER A 854 19.75 -65.31 -61.55
N THR A 855 20.96 -65.88 -61.51
CA THR A 855 21.23 -67.31 -61.79
C THR A 855 21.87 -68.07 -60.62
N ASN A 856 21.65 -67.64 -59.37
CA ASN A 856 22.26 -68.26 -58.19
C ASN A 856 21.32 -69.12 -57.32
N ASN A 857 20.37 -69.82 -57.95
CA ASN A 857 19.39 -70.68 -57.27
C ASN A 857 19.59 -72.19 -57.54
N TYR A 858 20.83 -72.61 -57.85
CA TYR A 858 21.20 -74.01 -58.10
C TYR A 858 22.61 -74.41 -57.59
N VAL A 859 23.11 -73.79 -56.51
CA VAL A 859 24.42 -74.16 -55.89
C VAL A 859 24.30 -74.57 -54.41
N TYR A 860 23.29 -75.39 -54.09
CA TYR A 860 23.19 -76.11 -52.80
C TYR A 860 23.50 -77.62 -52.94
N ALA A 861 24.41 -77.96 -53.86
CA ALA A 861 24.80 -79.35 -54.16
C ALA A 861 26.31 -79.60 -54.33
N GLU A 862 27.17 -78.58 -54.39
CA GLU A 862 28.60 -78.78 -54.73
C GLU A 862 29.63 -78.28 -53.71
N HIS A 863 29.22 -77.76 -52.55
CA HIS A 863 30.15 -77.47 -51.44
C HIS A 863 30.52 -78.70 -50.59
N THR A 864 30.12 -79.91 -51.03
CA THR A 864 30.45 -81.20 -50.39
C THR A 864 31.45 -82.04 -51.19
N ARG A 865 32.17 -81.43 -52.17
CA ARG A 865 33.06 -82.17 -53.08
C ARG A 865 34.51 -81.66 -53.23
N LYS A 866 34.91 -80.58 -52.55
CA LYS A 866 36.29 -80.05 -52.60
C LYS A 866 37.08 -80.03 -51.28
N THR A 867 36.54 -80.62 -50.20
CA THR A 867 37.28 -80.85 -48.94
C THR A 867 37.58 -82.34 -48.70
N ILE A 868 37.42 -83.21 -49.71
CA ILE A 868 37.72 -84.65 -49.65
C ILE A 868 38.81 -85.03 -50.68
N THR A 869 39.89 -84.23 -50.76
CA THR A 869 41.12 -84.61 -51.48
C THR A 869 42.39 -83.97 -50.87
N LYS A 870 42.46 -83.84 -49.53
CA LYS A 870 43.74 -83.54 -48.85
C LYS A 870 43.94 -84.13 -47.44
N VAL A 871 42.95 -84.85 -46.89
CA VAL A 871 43.12 -85.64 -45.65
C VAL A 871 42.58 -87.06 -45.89
N ILE A 872 43.19 -87.76 -46.85
CA ILE A 872 43.01 -89.19 -47.06
C ILE A 872 44.39 -89.86 -46.92
N PHE A 873 44.54 -90.59 -45.82
CA PHE A 873 45.52 -91.67 -45.58
C PHE A 873 47.02 -91.32 -45.53
N SER A 874 47.46 -90.81 -44.37
CA SER A 874 48.56 -91.41 -43.61
C SER A 874 48.34 -91.11 -42.12
N SER A 875 48.43 -92.03 -41.15
CA SER A 875 48.87 -93.43 -41.19
C SER A 875 47.96 -94.36 -40.36
N LYS A 876 48.20 -95.68 -40.49
CA LYS A 876 47.67 -96.80 -39.69
C LYS A 876 47.83 -96.55 -38.18
N VAL A 877 46.78 -96.70 -37.36
CA VAL A 877 46.15 -97.94 -36.83
C VAL A 877 46.92 -98.60 -35.68
N ILE A 878 46.35 -98.41 -34.48
CA ILE A 878 46.14 -99.31 -33.31
C ILE A 878 45.14 -98.49 -32.45
N ARG A 879 43.94 -98.92 -32.04
CA ARG A 879 43.28 -100.25 -31.93
C ARG A 879 43.67 -101.12 -30.72
N GLN A 880 44.12 -100.46 -29.65
CA GLN A 880 44.18 -100.83 -28.23
C GLN A 880 44.25 -99.49 -27.45
N ALA A 881 43.73 -99.28 -26.24
CA ALA A 881 42.81 -100.05 -25.38
C ALA A 881 41.78 -99.02 -24.81
N LEU A 882 40.51 -99.32 -24.53
CA LEU A 882 39.95 -100.17 -23.47
C LEU A 882 40.21 -99.63 -22.03
N GLN A 883 39.22 -98.88 -21.52
CA GLN A 883 38.91 -98.64 -20.08
C GLN A 883 39.90 -97.83 -19.20
N VAL A 884 39.56 -97.74 -17.90
CA VAL A 884 40.16 -96.92 -16.81
C VAL A 884 39.70 -95.45 -16.90
N LEU A 885 38.70 -95.00 -16.12
CA LEU A 885 38.70 -94.62 -14.68
C LEU A 885 39.53 -93.33 -14.42
N ASP A 886 39.13 -92.33 -13.61
CA ASP A 886 38.06 -92.20 -12.60
C ASP A 886 37.29 -90.85 -12.80
N PHE A 887 36.12 -90.54 -12.21
CA PHE A 887 35.80 -90.23 -10.79
C PHE A 887 36.74 -89.17 -10.15
N THR A 888 36.34 -88.30 -9.21
CA THR A 888 35.24 -88.34 -8.22
C THR A 888 34.79 -86.92 -7.80
N ASN A 889 33.48 -86.70 -7.54
CA ASN A 889 32.82 -86.31 -6.26
C ASN A 889 33.52 -85.31 -5.27
N ASN A 890 32.89 -84.56 -4.34
CA ASN A 890 31.51 -84.43 -3.76
C ASN A 890 31.45 -83.16 -2.83
N HIS A 891 30.36 -82.65 -2.21
CA HIS A 891 28.89 -82.89 -2.22
C HIS A 891 28.13 -81.67 -1.58
N VAL A 892 26.80 -81.60 -1.77
CA VAL A 892 25.66 -81.42 -0.78
C VAL A 892 25.94 -80.67 0.55
N PHE A 893 25.12 -79.75 1.07
CA PHE A 893 23.64 -79.54 1.13
C PHE A 893 23.23 -78.10 0.72
N SER A 894 21.97 -77.65 0.56
CA SER A 894 20.60 -78.24 0.55
C SER A 894 19.61 -77.27 -0.18
N THR A 895 18.30 -77.54 -0.17
CA THR A 895 17.20 -76.64 -0.62
C THR A 895 16.25 -76.31 0.56
N PRO A 896 15.52 -75.18 0.55
CA PRO A 896 14.17 -75.19 -0.08
C PRO A 896 13.78 -73.92 -0.89
N SER A 897 12.62 -74.04 -1.54
CA SER A 897 11.81 -73.03 -2.27
C SER A 897 11.35 -71.82 -1.43
N TRP A 898 10.98 -70.64 -1.99
CA TRP A 898 10.88 -70.18 -3.40
C TRP A 898 10.99 -68.62 -3.47
N THR A 899 11.02 -68.12 -4.71
CA THR A 899 10.92 -66.72 -5.24
C THR A 899 9.95 -65.73 -4.53
N HIS A 900 10.02 -64.39 -4.65
CA HIS A 900 10.43 -63.51 -5.78
C HIS A 900 10.72 -62.02 -5.37
N ILE A 901 11.67 -61.35 -6.06
CA ILE A 901 11.67 -59.94 -6.58
C ILE A 901 11.81 -58.68 -5.66
N TYR A 902 12.64 -57.72 -6.16
CA TYR A 902 12.89 -56.31 -5.77
C TYR A 902 13.46 -56.03 -4.34
N GLN A 903 14.22 -54.95 -4.06
CA GLN A 903 14.55 -53.73 -4.84
C GLN A 903 15.92 -53.07 -4.41
N ASP A 904 16.53 -52.31 -5.33
CA ASP A 904 17.19 -50.99 -5.16
C ASP A 904 18.64 -50.74 -4.61
N LYS A 905 19.23 -49.66 -5.16
CA LYS A 905 20.25 -48.66 -4.68
C LYS A 905 21.70 -48.98 -4.18
N GLN A 906 22.63 -48.30 -4.88
CA GLN A 906 23.68 -47.35 -4.40
C GLN A 906 25.18 -47.69 -4.14
N LEU A 907 26.00 -46.67 -4.49
CA LEU A 907 27.30 -46.18 -3.95
C LEU A 907 28.68 -46.76 -4.39
N GLN A 908 29.66 -45.84 -4.36
CA GLN A 908 31.11 -45.92 -4.65
C GLN A 908 31.93 -45.80 -3.33
N PRO A 909 33.30 -45.64 -3.25
CA PRO A 909 34.38 -45.59 -4.27
C PRO A 909 35.46 -46.70 -4.03
N PRO A 910 36.74 -46.57 -3.57
CA PRO A 910 37.62 -45.43 -3.21
C PRO A 910 39.07 -45.40 -3.82
N ARG A 911 39.55 -44.20 -4.22
CA ARG A 911 40.98 -43.73 -4.22
C ARG A 911 42.01 -44.42 -5.15
N GLN A 912 43.21 -43.88 -5.47
CA GLN A 912 43.79 -42.51 -5.54
C GLN A 912 45.30 -42.61 -5.95
N TYR A 913 45.84 -41.75 -6.84
CA TYR A 913 47.21 -41.16 -6.79
C TYR A 913 47.52 -40.19 -7.96
N ASP A 914 48.22 -39.09 -7.67
CA ASP A 914 48.80 -38.07 -8.60
C ASP A 914 50.32 -38.33 -8.83
N PRO A 915 51.18 -37.46 -9.46
CA PRO A 915 51.02 -36.19 -10.23
C PRO A 915 51.69 -36.29 -11.65
N PRO A 916 52.07 -35.24 -12.46
CA PRO A 916 52.17 -33.79 -12.20
C PRO A 916 51.69 -32.78 -13.29
N ALA A 917 51.73 -31.50 -12.89
CA ALA A 917 51.24 -30.27 -13.52
C ALA A 917 51.80 -29.85 -14.90
N ILE A 918 51.01 -29.06 -15.64
CA ILE A 918 51.46 -27.91 -16.45
C ILE A 918 50.37 -26.83 -16.58
N VAL A 919 50.68 -25.62 -17.08
CA VAL A 919 50.28 -24.35 -16.41
C VAL A 919 50.22 -23.12 -17.39
N LEU A 920 49.37 -22.11 -17.11
CA LEU A 920 49.12 -20.80 -17.84
C LEU A 920 48.25 -20.92 -19.14
N ILE A 921 47.53 -19.88 -19.65
CA ILE A 921 47.32 -18.47 -19.24
C ILE A 921 45.90 -17.94 -19.59
N ILE A 922 45.58 -16.75 -19.07
CA ILE A 922 44.37 -15.92 -19.24
C ILE A 922 43.98 -15.63 -20.69
N GLY A 923 42.66 -15.48 -20.95
CA GLY A 923 42.07 -14.86 -22.14
C GLY A 923 40.68 -14.30 -21.84
#